data_AF-A0A3D0W2Q6-F1
#
_entry.id   AF-A0A3D0W2Q6-F1
#
_cell.length_a   1.000
_cell.length_b   1.000
_cell.length_c   1.000
_cell.angle_alpha   90.00
_cell.angle_beta   90.00
_cell.angle_gamma   90.00
#
_symmetry.space_group_name_H-M   'P 1'
#
loop_
_entity.id
_entity.type
_entity.pdbx_description
1 polymer ?
#
loop_
_entity_poly.entity_id
_entity_poly.type
_entity_poly.pdbx_seq_one_letter_code
_entity_poly.pdbx_strand_id
1 'polypeptide(L)'
;MPSMLLIQWGVFGFFVAINFLLGFFRGTSKSLYFTVVSIFLTIVTLIIVSSISLNWFLSATFTFQDLIALIQGYLPITVPADILAYLIDPALTGLIVAIIDLVIRVIAFFSLYPVIKSLLTLIIFKPIWKRIILKKMLAKQNEKEKQEFEEDSERNSTKKKFVPRKRLNKNIMSRFFGGMVGSVRGAVVGFIFLLPVLVFSGFIAGLGSEPTIESNNNAQLGAGNQQLIALPSMVQDYLDQVKEMNEQGLASITSQILIEGKSIDRYVFDMVFTVDVYDFEDELEEASEFNFGQELESILGIATILMDGGYLDEGYDFNTISSDNLGDIEQIFTYISKSNLLGYMIPFATQYGIENFMPDDLAYDFSTRPNGQAALDAFTEVDWSLEFMRLYDIIEATLEFGSLAEIMGYLSDPTTMLELTAEQGTNLANIVRAFGNLESLAIIHLAADFAVSSTQAQDMVTWVDPADREAYLTEELSFIFDNADFFIGETGQFARIANLIDAIFTDEFGDVDLTALAEASSDPTQFLALQNEEWISNIFTKITEIEMLVELIPLGVDYALYSALGDQVDAALADEISTAMNEIEWDTELQNIGSIYIEATKLGIAALGGDTDTMVIVDEVVTNHMDTLRLIVEKIFEDSQVVNAALELASPAIIDQFVTDELLNDVVTKTLMSDPASGVVDFNFGQEINNILDIVESIYLFTSASELTSFSDMILDDKIQLFSSFGSLTPEQFAEFSTSFEELQIIQRLGTTGLEYLQTTLDNDMLYIPAEVDLGNEITTILGLVYTAAAYTYDNRDVYPSYEEIDFAPLLADEVFRSYLIDTPLDNHSDFLIANIAHNVLTFSADEAMSAYIAVPSTLALEGPESAAWATEVNALIGAIFDIGASFEGSTVLKLT
;
A
#
# COMPACT_ATOMS: atom_id res chain seq x y z
N MET A 1 22.07 -44.35 -37.26
CA MET A 1 20.78 -44.14 -37.97
C MET A 1 21.06 -43.46 -39.30
N PRO A 2 20.18 -43.48 -40.32
CA PRO A 2 20.39 -42.68 -41.52
C PRO A 2 20.37 -41.18 -41.19
N SER A 3 21.38 -40.42 -41.66
CA SER A 3 21.52 -38.98 -41.41
C SER A 3 20.27 -38.20 -41.86
N MET A 4 19.74 -37.34 -40.98
CA MET A 4 18.61 -36.46 -41.24
C MET A 4 18.84 -35.57 -42.48
N LEU A 5 20.06 -35.04 -42.65
CA LEU A 5 20.49 -34.29 -43.83
C LEU A 5 20.33 -35.11 -45.13
N LEU A 6 20.75 -36.37 -45.12
CA LEU A 6 20.59 -37.27 -46.29
C LEU A 6 19.13 -37.61 -46.57
N ILE A 7 18.29 -37.71 -45.52
CA ILE A 7 16.84 -37.92 -45.68
C ILE A 7 16.20 -36.68 -46.31
N GLN A 8 16.51 -35.48 -45.82
CA GLN A 8 16.00 -34.21 -46.35
C GLN A 8 16.37 -34.04 -47.83
N TRP A 9 17.66 -34.17 -48.18
CA TRP A 9 18.12 -34.11 -49.57
C TRP A 9 17.59 -35.27 -50.42
N GLY A 10 17.38 -36.45 -49.82
CA GLY A 10 16.74 -37.59 -50.47
C GLY A 10 15.29 -37.32 -50.86
N VAL A 11 14.49 -36.77 -49.95
CA VAL A 11 13.09 -36.39 -50.18
C VAL A 11 13.02 -35.24 -51.20
N PHE A 12 13.83 -34.20 -51.02
CA PHE A 12 13.89 -33.08 -51.95
C PHE A 12 14.33 -33.52 -53.36
N GLY A 13 15.40 -34.30 -53.44
CA GLY A 13 15.92 -34.90 -54.66
C GLY A 13 14.91 -35.80 -55.35
N PHE A 14 14.12 -36.56 -54.60
CA PHE A 14 13.02 -37.37 -55.12
C PHE A 14 11.96 -36.52 -55.82
N PHE A 15 11.51 -35.42 -55.19
CA PHE A 15 10.57 -34.49 -55.82
C PHE A 15 11.14 -33.82 -57.07
N VAL A 16 12.41 -33.41 -57.03
CA VAL A 16 13.12 -32.84 -58.18
C VAL A 16 13.24 -33.85 -59.32
N ALA A 17 13.63 -35.09 -59.05
CA ALA A 17 13.85 -36.13 -60.05
C ALA A 17 12.54 -36.62 -60.68
N ILE A 18 11.48 -36.83 -59.88
CA ILE A 18 10.16 -37.20 -60.43
C ILE A 18 9.63 -36.08 -61.32
N ASN A 19 9.71 -34.83 -60.89
CA ASN A 19 9.22 -33.73 -61.70
C ASN A 19 10.11 -33.46 -62.92
N PHE A 20 11.41 -33.76 -62.86
CA PHE A 20 12.29 -33.78 -64.03
C PHE A 20 11.82 -34.82 -65.04
N LEU A 21 11.58 -36.07 -64.63
CA LEU A 21 11.09 -37.12 -65.53
C LEU A 21 9.73 -36.75 -66.14
N LEU A 22 8.80 -36.24 -65.32
CA LEU A 22 7.52 -35.74 -65.79
C LEU A 22 7.70 -34.60 -66.80
N GLY A 23 8.60 -33.66 -66.54
CA GLY A 23 8.96 -32.57 -67.43
C GLY A 23 9.58 -33.05 -68.74
N PHE A 24 10.44 -34.06 -68.68
CA PHE A 24 11.13 -34.68 -69.81
C PHE A 24 10.13 -35.34 -70.77
N PHE A 25 9.16 -36.09 -70.24
CA PHE A 25 8.09 -36.66 -71.04
C PHE A 25 7.11 -35.60 -71.59
N ARG A 26 6.93 -34.48 -70.88
CA ARG A 26 6.04 -33.38 -71.27
C ARG A 26 6.64 -32.46 -72.35
N GLY A 27 7.94 -32.19 -72.34
CA GLY A 27 8.65 -31.25 -73.23
C GLY A 27 8.53 -29.79 -72.78
N THR A 28 9.47 -28.92 -73.18
CA THR A 28 9.68 -27.55 -72.64
C THR A 28 8.41 -26.74 -72.48
N SER A 29 7.65 -26.50 -73.56
CA SER A 29 6.50 -25.57 -73.53
C SER A 29 5.38 -26.06 -72.60
N LYS A 30 5.18 -27.39 -72.54
CA LYS A 30 4.18 -27.99 -71.64
C LYS A 30 4.68 -27.98 -70.19
N SER A 31 5.96 -28.26 -69.98
CA SER A 31 6.56 -28.22 -68.65
C SER A 31 6.53 -26.81 -68.07
N LEU A 32 6.88 -25.79 -68.87
CA LEU A 32 6.85 -24.38 -68.48
C LEU A 32 5.46 -23.94 -68.04
N TYR A 33 4.44 -24.21 -68.85
CA TYR A 33 3.06 -23.90 -68.49
C TYR A 33 2.66 -24.54 -67.15
N PHE A 34 2.87 -25.85 -67.00
CA PHE A 34 2.51 -26.55 -65.76
C PHE A 34 3.44 -26.27 -64.57
N THR A 35 4.53 -25.54 -64.78
CA THR A 35 5.43 -25.06 -63.71
C THR A 35 4.94 -23.71 -63.20
N VAL A 36 4.69 -22.75 -64.10
CA VAL A 36 4.07 -21.46 -63.74
C VAL A 36 2.72 -21.66 -63.06
N VAL A 37 1.86 -22.52 -63.63
CA VAL A 37 0.59 -22.90 -63.00
C VAL A 37 0.79 -23.55 -61.65
N SER A 38 1.82 -24.37 -61.48
CA SER A 38 2.05 -25.06 -60.21
C SER A 38 2.56 -24.11 -59.12
N ILE A 39 3.35 -23.09 -59.46
CA ILE A 39 3.81 -22.06 -58.53
C ILE A 39 2.64 -21.18 -58.13
N PHE A 40 1.87 -20.69 -59.11
CA PHE A 40 0.64 -19.92 -58.87
C PHE A 40 -0.34 -20.70 -57.99
N LEU A 41 -0.61 -21.97 -58.32
CA LEU A 41 -1.48 -22.83 -57.51
C LEU A 41 -0.90 -23.13 -56.14
N THR A 42 0.43 -23.20 -55.96
CA THR A 42 1.02 -23.31 -54.62
C THR A 42 0.61 -22.10 -53.79
N ILE A 43 0.85 -20.89 -54.26
CA ILE A 43 0.53 -19.65 -53.53
C ILE A 43 -0.97 -19.59 -53.21
N VAL A 44 -1.83 -19.79 -54.23
CA VAL A 44 -3.28 -19.76 -54.05
C VAL A 44 -3.75 -20.86 -53.08
N THR A 45 -3.17 -22.05 -53.13
CA THR A 45 -3.58 -23.13 -52.21
C THR A 45 -3.10 -22.87 -50.79
N LEU A 46 -1.93 -22.26 -50.61
CA LEU A 46 -1.45 -21.87 -49.28
C LEU A 46 -2.33 -20.77 -48.68
N ILE A 47 -2.74 -19.77 -49.46
CA ILE A 47 -3.72 -18.76 -49.03
C ILE A 47 -5.07 -19.42 -48.68
N ILE A 48 -5.53 -20.38 -49.49
CA ILE A 48 -6.76 -21.11 -49.18
C ILE A 48 -6.63 -21.87 -47.86
N VAL A 49 -5.48 -22.52 -47.62
CA VAL A 49 -5.24 -23.27 -46.37
C VAL A 49 -5.12 -22.32 -45.18
N SER A 50 -4.46 -21.18 -45.33
CA SER A 50 -4.33 -20.16 -44.27
C SER A 50 -5.65 -19.49 -43.93
N SER A 51 -6.62 -19.46 -44.84
CA SER A 51 -7.95 -18.94 -44.53
C SER A 51 -8.89 -19.98 -43.90
N ILE A 52 -8.50 -21.27 -43.82
CA ILE A 52 -9.39 -22.30 -43.25
C ILE A 52 -9.59 -22.01 -41.77
N SER A 53 -10.84 -21.78 -41.39
CA SER A 53 -11.27 -21.62 -40.01
C SER A 53 -12.63 -22.30 -39.80
N LEU A 54 -12.84 -22.84 -38.60
CA LEU A 54 -14.14 -23.31 -38.13
C LEU A 54 -15.17 -22.18 -38.06
N ASN A 55 -14.72 -20.92 -37.95
CA ASN A 55 -15.58 -19.73 -37.97
C ASN A 55 -16.32 -19.54 -39.30
N TRP A 56 -15.92 -20.24 -40.36
CA TRP A 56 -16.71 -20.30 -41.60
C TRP A 56 -18.04 -21.02 -41.44
N PHE A 57 -18.13 -21.93 -40.45
CA PHE A 57 -19.30 -22.74 -40.19
C PHE A 57 -20.03 -22.26 -38.94
N LEU A 58 -19.31 -21.71 -37.97
CA LEU A 58 -19.89 -21.11 -36.78
C LEU A 58 -20.58 -19.78 -37.14
N SER A 59 -21.78 -19.57 -36.62
CA SER A 59 -22.58 -18.36 -36.82
C SER A 59 -23.59 -18.21 -35.68
N ALA A 60 -24.26 -17.06 -35.60
CA ALA A 60 -25.40 -16.87 -34.69
C ALA A 60 -26.51 -17.95 -34.82
N THR A 61 -26.50 -18.74 -35.90
CA THR A 61 -27.47 -19.83 -36.15
C THR A 61 -26.90 -21.25 -36.05
N PHE A 62 -25.58 -21.42 -35.91
CA PHE A 62 -24.91 -22.72 -35.75
C PHE A 62 -23.73 -22.54 -34.82
N THR A 63 -23.90 -22.94 -33.57
CA THR A 63 -22.97 -22.68 -32.47
C THR A 63 -21.92 -23.78 -32.31
N PHE A 64 -20.89 -23.54 -31.51
CA PHE A 64 -19.90 -24.56 -31.16
C PHE A 64 -20.54 -25.75 -30.41
N GLN A 65 -21.56 -25.48 -29.59
CA GLN A 65 -22.40 -26.51 -28.97
C GLN A 65 -23.10 -27.40 -30.01
N ASP A 66 -23.65 -26.82 -31.08
CA ASP A 66 -24.28 -27.58 -32.16
C ASP A 66 -23.27 -28.47 -32.89
N LEU A 67 -22.03 -28.01 -33.05
CA LEU A 67 -20.94 -28.79 -33.62
C LEU A 67 -20.57 -29.98 -32.72
N ILE A 68 -20.44 -29.78 -31.40
CA ILE A 68 -20.15 -30.86 -30.46
C ILE A 68 -21.30 -31.88 -30.43
N ALA A 69 -22.56 -31.42 -30.36
CA ALA A 69 -23.73 -32.27 -30.40
C ALA A 69 -23.80 -33.10 -31.69
N LEU A 70 -23.42 -32.50 -32.83
CA LEU A 70 -23.31 -33.20 -34.10
C LEU A 70 -22.20 -34.26 -34.05
N ILE A 71 -21.01 -33.95 -33.53
CA ILE A 71 -19.90 -34.90 -33.40
C ILE A 71 -20.27 -36.08 -32.50
N GLN A 72 -20.88 -35.83 -31.34
CA GLN A 72 -21.37 -36.88 -30.42
C GLN A 72 -22.51 -37.71 -31.01
N GLY A 73 -23.30 -37.14 -31.92
CA GLY A 73 -24.33 -37.87 -32.66
C GLY A 73 -23.78 -38.83 -33.72
N TYR A 74 -22.57 -38.60 -34.23
CA TYR A 74 -21.92 -39.41 -35.27
C TYR A 74 -20.79 -40.31 -34.77
N LEU A 75 -20.13 -39.96 -33.67
CA LEU A 75 -19.04 -40.73 -33.06
C LEU A 75 -19.46 -41.29 -31.69
N PRO A 76 -18.99 -42.49 -31.29
CA PRO A 76 -19.28 -43.06 -29.98
C PRO A 76 -18.39 -42.40 -28.89
N ILE A 77 -18.37 -41.07 -28.87
CA ILE A 77 -17.60 -40.25 -27.94
C ILE A 77 -18.64 -39.44 -27.18
N THR A 78 -18.69 -39.62 -25.86
CA THR A 78 -19.54 -38.82 -24.97
C THR A 78 -18.59 -37.90 -24.21
N VAL A 79 -18.71 -36.59 -24.45
CA VAL A 79 -17.98 -35.61 -23.64
C VAL A 79 -18.73 -35.51 -22.31
N PRO A 80 -18.05 -35.70 -21.16
CA PRO A 80 -18.64 -35.49 -19.84
C PRO A 80 -19.32 -34.11 -19.74
N ALA A 81 -20.42 -34.00 -19.00
CA ALA A 81 -21.19 -32.76 -18.88
C ALA A 81 -20.33 -31.59 -18.38
N ASP A 82 -19.43 -31.87 -17.44
CA ASP A 82 -18.49 -30.89 -16.87
C ASP A 82 -17.55 -30.35 -17.96
N ILE A 83 -17.00 -31.23 -18.82
CA ILE A 83 -16.15 -30.85 -19.97
C ILE A 83 -16.95 -30.11 -21.05
N LEU A 84 -18.22 -30.47 -21.23
CA LEU A 84 -19.08 -29.84 -22.21
C LEU A 84 -19.43 -28.39 -21.81
N ALA A 85 -19.61 -28.12 -20.51
CA ALA A 85 -19.78 -26.76 -20.00
C ALA A 85 -18.54 -25.90 -20.31
N TYR A 86 -17.33 -26.39 -20.00
CA TYR A 86 -16.07 -25.69 -20.31
C TYR A 86 -15.87 -25.43 -21.82
N LEU A 87 -16.26 -26.38 -22.67
CA LEU A 87 -16.06 -26.25 -24.12
C LEU A 87 -17.02 -25.26 -24.79
N ILE A 88 -18.15 -24.93 -24.18
CA ILE A 88 -19.19 -24.08 -24.79
C ILE A 88 -19.15 -22.65 -24.23
N ASP A 89 -18.35 -22.41 -23.19
CA ASP A 89 -18.16 -21.09 -22.62
C ASP A 89 -17.70 -20.08 -23.70
N PRO A 90 -18.41 -18.96 -23.94
CA PRO A 90 -18.06 -17.98 -24.96
C PRO A 90 -16.63 -17.45 -24.83
N ALA A 91 -16.14 -17.25 -23.60
CA ALA A 91 -14.81 -16.71 -23.29
C ALA A 91 -13.68 -17.67 -23.67
N LEU A 92 -13.91 -18.99 -23.55
CA LEU A 92 -12.91 -20.02 -23.90
C LEU A 92 -13.11 -20.58 -25.32
N THR A 93 -14.32 -20.47 -25.88
CA THR A 93 -14.67 -21.02 -27.18
C THR A 93 -13.79 -20.43 -28.28
N GLY A 94 -13.51 -19.12 -28.24
CA GLY A 94 -12.63 -18.46 -29.21
C GLY A 94 -11.24 -19.08 -29.30
N LEU A 95 -10.61 -19.31 -28.15
CA LEU A 95 -9.30 -19.96 -28.07
C LEU A 95 -9.35 -21.43 -28.48
N ILE A 96 -10.34 -22.19 -27.99
CA ILE A 96 -10.49 -23.61 -28.34
C ILE A 96 -10.65 -23.75 -29.86
N VAL A 97 -11.45 -22.88 -30.46
CA VAL A 97 -11.64 -22.83 -31.92
C VAL A 97 -10.32 -22.49 -32.61
N ALA A 98 -9.55 -21.52 -32.13
CA ALA A 98 -8.24 -21.18 -32.70
C ALA A 98 -7.23 -22.35 -32.64
N ILE A 99 -7.17 -23.08 -31.52
CA ILE A 99 -6.34 -24.29 -31.38
C ILE A 99 -6.79 -25.39 -32.33
N ILE A 100 -8.10 -25.62 -32.44
CA ILE A 100 -8.64 -26.62 -33.38
C ILE A 100 -8.37 -26.19 -34.83
N ASP A 101 -8.47 -24.90 -35.14
CA ASP A 101 -8.16 -24.34 -36.45
C ASP A 101 -6.70 -24.54 -36.82
N LEU A 102 -5.77 -24.36 -35.87
CA LEU A 102 -4.37 -24.70 -36.08
C LEU A 102 -4.22 -26.18 -36.46
N VAL A 103 -4.86 -27.10 -35.71
CA VAL A 103 -4.81 -28.55 -36.00
C VAL A 103 -5.41 -28.86 -37.37
N ILE A 104 -6.54 -28.25 -37.71
CA ILE A 104 -7.19 -28.39 -39.02
C ILE A 104 -6.26 -27.89 -40.12
N ARG A 105 -5.59 -26.74 -39.94
CA ARG A 105 -4.65 -26.17 -40.91
C ARG A 105 -3.43 -27.07 -41.09
N VAL A 106 -2.89 -27.66 -40.02
CA VAL A 106 -1.81 -28.67 -40.11
C VAL A 106 -2.27 -29.88 -40.94
N ILE A 107 -3.46 -30.42 -40.66
CA ILE A 107 -4.01 -31.54 -41.42
C ILE A 107 -4.27 -31.14 -42.87
N ALA A 108 -4.85 -29.97 -43.11
CA ALA A 108 -5.16 -29.42 -44.43
C ALA A 108 -3.88 -29.17 -45.25
N PHE A 109 -2.81 -28.70 -44.61
CA PHE A 109 -1.52 -28.50 -45.25
C PHE A 109 -0.93 -29.80 -45.80
N PHE A 110 -1.04 -30.92 -45.08
CA PHE A 110 -0.53 -32.20 -45.58
C PHE A 110 -1.51 -32.93 -46.51
N SER A 111 -2.82 -32.77 -46.30
CA SER A 111 -3.86 -33.55 -47.01
C SER A 111 -4.60 -32.75 -48.10
N LEU A 112 -5.12 -31.56 -47.78
CA LEU A 112 -5.89 -30.72 -48.70
C LEU A 112 -5.00 -30.01 -49.72
N TYR A 113 -3.81 -29.55 -49.35
CA TYR A 113 -2.85 -28.93 -50.27
C TYR A 113 -2.60 -29.77 -51.54
N PRO A 114 -2.19 -31.06 -51.46
CA PRO A 114 -1.94 -31.85 -52.65
C PRO A 114 -3.24 -32.16 -53.41
N VAL A 115 -4.38 -32.28 -52.73
CA VAL A 115 -5.69 -32.59 -53.32
C VAL A 115 -6.25 -31.40 -54.09
N ILE A 116 -6.37 -30.22 -53.48
CA ILE A 116 -6.89 -28.99 -54.07
C ILE A 116 -6.04 -28.60 -55.29
N LYS A 117 -4.72 -28.59 -55.13
CA LYS A 117 -3.78 -28.30 -56.23
C LYS A 117 -3.95 -29.27 -57.39
N SER A 118 -4.14 -30.56 -57.12
CA SER A 118 -4.36 -31.58 -58.15
C SER A 118 -5.71 -31.40 -58.85
N LEU A 119 -6.78 -31.11 -58.10
CA LEU A 119 -8.12 -30.87 -58.64
C LEU A 119 -8.15 -29.62 -59.52
N LEU A 120 -7.66 -28.48 -59.04
CA LEU A 120 -7.60 -27.23 -59.81
C LEU A 120 -6.76 -27.39 -61.08
N THR A 121 -5.64 -28.10 -60.99
CA THR A 121 -4.82 -28.43 -62.17
C THR A 121 -5.60 -29.27 -63.21
N LEU A 122 -6.40 -30.24 -62.75
CA LEU A 122 -7.15 -31.14 -63.63
C LEU A 122 -8.39 -30.47 -64.25
N ILE A 123 -9.12 -29.68 -63.48
CA ILE A 123 -10.41 -29.09 -63.85
C ILE A 123 -10.22 -27.82 -64.68
N ILE A 124 -9.27 -26.96 -64.33
CA ILE A 124 -9.12 -25.62 -64.93
C ILE A 124 -7.96 -25.61 -65.93
N PHE A 125 -6.75 -25.87 -65.45
CA PHE A 125 -5.53 -25.61 -66.22
C PHE A 125 -5.26 -26.67 -67.30
N LYS A 126 -5.63 -27.93 -67.06
CA LYS A 126 -5.49 -28.99 -68.08
C LYS A 126 -6.42 -28.77 -69.28
N PRO A 127 -7.69 -28.34 -69.11
CA PRO A 127 -8.54 -27.90 -70.23
C PRO A 127 -8.03 -26.66 -70.95
N ILE A 128 -7.55 -25.63 -70.23
CA ILE A 128 -6.96 -24.41 -70.85
C ILE A 128 -5.77 -24.80 -71.75
N TRP A 129 -4.88 -25.65 -71.23
CA TRP A 129 -3.78 -26.18 -72.04
C TRP A 129 -4.26 -26.88 -73.30
N LYS A 130 -5.23 -27.81 -73.18
CA LYS A 130 -5.71 -28.61 -74.32
C LYS A 130 -6.47 -27.80 -75.36
N ARG A 131 -7.36 -26.90 -74.94
CA ARG A 131 -8.32 -26.21 -75.82
C ARG A 131 -7.75 -24.92 -76.41
N ILE A 132 -6.93 -24.19 -75.66
CA ILE A 132 -6.45 -22.85 -76.04
C ILE A 132 -4.98 -22.90 -76.45
N ILE A 133 -4.10 -23.25 -75.52
CA ILE A 133 -2.64 -23.08 -75.69
C ILE A 133 -2.07 -24.09 -76.69
N LEU A 134 -2.40 -25.38 -76.54
CA LEU A 134 -1.94 -26.44 -77.43
C LEU A 134 -2.44 -26.23 -78.87
N LYS A 135 -3.69 -25.77 -79.03
CA LYS A 135 -4.28 -25.49 -80.35
C LYS A 135 -3.55 -24.36 -81.07
N LYS A 136 -3.25 -23.26 -80.37
CA LYS A 136 -2.47 -22.13 -80.92
C LYS A 136 -1.04 -22.54 -81.28
N MET A 137 -0.36 -23.31 -80.42
CA MET A 137 1.01 -23.76 -80.70
C MET A 137 1.09 -24.77 -81.86
N LEU A 138 0.12 -25.69 -81.97
CA LEU A 138 0.04 -26.61 -83.11
C LEU A 138 -0.25 -25.87 -84.43
N ALA A 139 -1.09 -24.83 -84.40
CA ALA A 139 -1.33 -24.00 -85.58
C ALA A 139 -0.03 -23.33 -86.07
N LYS A 140 0.70 -22.67 -85.16
CA LYS A 140 1.97 -22.00 -85.46
C LYS A 140 3.07 -22.98 -85.92
N GLN A 141 3.14 -24.17 -85.32
CA GLN A 141 4.09 -25.21 -85.75
C GLN A 141 3.74 -25.75 -87.14
N ASN A 142 2.47 -26.08 -87.40
CA ASN A 142 2.04 -26.60 -88.69
C ASN A 142 2.15 -25.55 -89.79
N GLU A 143 2.00 -24.27 -89.48
CA GLU A 143 2.22 -23.16 -90.41
C GLU A 143 3.71 -23.06 -90.80
N LYS A 144 4.62 -23.13 -89.82
CA LYS A 144 6.07 -23.13 -90.06
C LYS A 144 6.54 -24.38 -90.80
N GLU A 145 6.09 -25.57 -90.39
CA GLU A 145 6.41 -26.83 -91.08
C GLU A 145 5.78 -26.87 -92.49
N LYS A 146 4.66 -26.18 -92.72
CA LYS A 146 4.07 -26.02 -94.06
C LYS A 146 4.92 -25.09 -94.92
N GLN A 147 5.40 -23.98 -94.38
CA GLN A 147 6.33 -23.07 -95.08
C GLN A 147 7.64 -23.78 -95.45
N GLU A 148 8.26 -24.49 -94.49
CA GLU A 148 9.47 -25.29 -94.74
C GLU A 148 9.22 -26.41 -95.77
N PHE A 149 8.04 -27.06 -95.74
CA PHE A 149 7.66 -28.07 -96.72
C PHE A 149 7.41 -27.49 -98.12
N GLU A 150 6.82 -26.29 -98.21
CA GLU A 150 6.60 -25.58 -99.48
C GLU A 150 7.94 -25.14 -100.09
N GLU A 151 8.86 -24.59 -99.29
CA GLU A 151 10.23 -24.22 -99.71
C GLU A 151 11.05 -25.44 -100.19
N ASP A 152 11.00 -26.57 -99.48
CA ASP A 152 11.69 -27.82 -99.89
C ASP A 152 11.03 -28.48 -101.11
N SER A 153 9.71 -28.37 -101.25
CA SER A 153 8.97 -28.92 -102.40
C SER A 153 9.27 -28.15 -103.69
N GLU A 154 9.54 -26.84 -103.61
CA GLU A 154 10.01 -26.03 -104.74
C GLU A 154 11.45 -26.37 -105.15
N ARG A 155 12.34 -26.70 -104.19
CA ARG A 155 13.73 -27.09 -104.48
C ARG A 155 13.89 -28.50 -105.05
N ASN A 156 13.09 -29.48 -104.62
CA ASN A 156 13.36 -30.91 -104.87
C ASN A 156 12.29 -31.64 -105.72
N SER A 157 11.33 -30.94 -106.33
CA SER A 157 10.35 -31.53 -107.27
C SER A 157 9.54 -32.72 -106.71
N THR A 158 9.21 -32.73 -105.42
CA THR A 158 8.56 -33.88 -104.76
C THR A 158 7.04 -33.70 -104.63
N LYS A 159 6.24 -34.58 -105.27
CA LYS A 159 4.75 -34.58 -105.21
C LYS A 159 4.16 -35.18 -103.92
N LYS A 160 4.54 -34.72 -102.73
CA LYS A 160 3.86 -35.13 -101.47
C LYS A 160 2.93 -34.01 -100.99
N LYS A 161 1.76 -34.36 -100.44
CA LYS A 161 0.86 -33.40 -99.78
C LYS A 161 1.29 -33.23 -98.33
N PHE A 162 1.39 -31.99 -97.86
CA PHE A 162 1.64 -31.69 -96.46
C PHE A 162 0.52 -32.23 -95.58
N VAL A 163 0.87 -32.97 -94.51
CA VAL A 163 -0.09 -33.48 -93.54
C VAL A 163 0.20 -32.78 -92.20
N PRO A 164 -0.72 -31.96 -91.68
CA PRO A 164 -0.50 -31.25 -90.42
C PRO A 164 -0.38 -32.24 -89.26
N ARG A 165 0.61 -32.01 -88.39
CA ARG A 165 0.85 -32.84 -87.22
C ARG A 165 -0.16 -32.56 -86.13
N LYS A 166 -0.63 -33.64 -85.49
CA LYS A 166 -1.57 -33.61 -84.34
C LYS A 166 -0.86 -33.51 -82.97
N ARG A 167 0.48 -33.56 -82.94
CA ARG A 167 1.30 -33.52 -81.71
C ARG A 167 2.48 -32.58 -81.94
N LEU A 168 2.87 -31.87 -80.89
CA LEU A 168 4.05 -31.00 -80.92
C LEU A 168 5.31 -31.84 -81.18
N ASN A 169 6.20 -31.37 -82.04
CA ASN A 169 7.48 -32.04 -82.27
C ASN A 169 8.37 -31.84 -81.03
N LYS A 170 8.95 -32.92 -80.52
CA LYS A 170 9.75 -32.90 -79.28
C LYS A 170 11.14 -33.45 -79.55
N ASN A 171 12.08 -32.56 -79.87
CA ASN A 171 13.49 -32.92 -79.96
C ASN A 171 14.06 -33.23 -78.57
N ILE A 172 15.15 -34.00 -78.51
CA ILE A 172 15.81 -34.40 -77.26
C ILE A 172 16.15 -33.17 -76.40
N MET A 173 16.64 -32.08 -77.00
CA MET A 173 16.89 -30.82 -76.29
C MET A 173 15.63 -30.22 -75.65
N SER A 174 14.48 -30.26 -76.34
CA SER A 174 13.21 -29.77 -75.75
C SER A 174 12.70 -30.70 -74.62
N ARG A 175 13.00 -31.99 -74.68
CA ARG A 175 12.69 -32.89 -73.56
C ARG A 175 13.60 -32.59 -72.38
N PHE A 176 14.90 -32.42 -72.62
CA PHE A 176 15.86 -32.06 -71.58
C PHE A 176 15.52 -30.73 -70.89
N PHE A 177 15.29 -29.65 -71.65
CA PHE A 177 14.81 -28.38 -71.08
C PHE A 177 13.45 -28.50 -70.40
N GLY A 178 12.56 -29.35 -70.92
CA GLY A 178 11.31 -29.70 -70.24
C GLY A 178 11.54 -30.38 -68.89
N GLY A 179 12.55 -31.25 -68.81
CA GLY A 179 13.01 -31.85 -67.57
C GLY A 179 13.54 -30.80 -66.60
N MET A 180 14.45 -29.92 -67.01
CA MET A 180 15.00 -28.87 -66.14
C MET A 180 13.91 -27.95 -65.57
N VAL A 181 12.96 -27.54 -66.40
CA VAL A 181 11.80 -26.76 -65.94
C VAL A 181 10.92 -27.57 -64.97
N GLY A 182 10.81 -28.88 -65.20
CA GLY A 182 10.19 -29.80 -64.27
C GLY A 182 10.93 -29.88 -62.93
N SER A 183 12.26 -29.89 -62.91
CA SER A 183 13.07 -29.85 -61.69
C SER A 183 12.78 -28.62 -60.85
N VAL A 184 12.66 -27.43 -61.45
CA VAL A 184 12.30 -26.19 -60.72
C VAL A 184 10.96 -26.34 -60.02
N ARG A 185 9.95 -26.91 -60.71
CA ARG A 185 8.67 -27.23 -60.07
C ARG A 185 8.84 -28.23 -58.92
N GLY A 186 9.66 -29.26 -59.12
CA GLY A 186 9.95 -30.26 -58.10
C GLY A 186 10.62 -29.66 -56.87
N ALA A 187 11.53 -28.70 -57.06
CA ALA A 187 12.17 -27.96 -55.97
C ALA A 187 11.14 -27.16 -55.16
N VAL A 188 10.24 -26.41 -55.81
CA VAL A 188 9.17 -25.66 -55.10
C VAL A 188 8.24 -26.60 -54.34
N VAL A 189 7.87 -27.74 -54.93
CA VAL A 189 6.98 -28.72 -54.25
C VAL A 189 7.70 -29.40 -53.08
N GLY A 190 8.97 -29.76 -53.26
CA GLY A 190 9.78 -30.36 -52.20
C GLY A 190 10.02 -29.39 -51.04
N PHE A 191 10.27 -28.11 -51.33
CA PHE A 191 10.40 -27.05 -50.34
C PHE A 191 9.13 -26.90 -49.50
N ILE A 192 7.96 -26.71 -50.13
CA ILE A 192 6.69 -26.59 -49.39
C ILE A 192 6.37 -27.85 -48.58
N PHE A 193 6.63 -29.04 -49.12
CA PHE A 193 6.38 -30.28 -48.38
C PHE A 193 7.25 -30.40 -47.12
N LEU A 194 8.50 -29.93 -47.19
CA LEU A 194 9.44 -29.96 -46.07
C LEU A 194 9.31 -28.75 -45.13
N LEU A 195 8.46 -27.77 -45.45
CA LEU A 195 8.40 -26.48 -44.76
C LEU A 195 8.27 -26.58 -43.23
N PRO A 196 7.36 -27.39 -42.65
CA PRO A 196 7.31 -27.56 -41.19
C PRO A 196 8.63 -28.11 -40.63
N VAL A 197 9.23 -29.10 -41.30
CA VAL A 197 10.51 -29.69 -40.88
C VAL A 197 11.65 -28.68 -40.95
N LEU A 198 11.66 -27.79 -41.97
CA LEU A 198 12.66 -26.74 -42.10
C LEU A 198 12.58 -25.75 -40.94
N VAL A 199 11.38 -25.26 -40.63
CA VAL A 199 11.15 -24.32 -39.54
C VAL A 199 11.46 -24.94 -38.17
N PHE A 200 10.96 -26.14 -37.88
CA PHE A 200 11.31 -26.86 -36.65
C PHE A 200 12.81 -27.12 -36.53
N SER A 201 13.49 -27.46 -37.63
CA SER A 201 14.94 -27.64 -37.61
C SER A 201 15.70 -26.34 -37.38
N GLY A 202 15.15 -25.20 -37.81
CA GLY A 202 15.71 -23.86 -37.56
C GLY A 202 15.70 -23.54 -36.08
N PHE A 203 14.55 -23.74 -35.42
CA PHE A 203 14.45 -23.54 -33.97
C PHE A 203 15.35 -24.50 -33.19
N ILE A 204 15.33 -25.80 -33.55
CA ILE A 204 16.15 -26.82 -32.87
C ILE A 204 17.65 -26.61 -33.10
N ALA A 205 18.07 -26.13 -34.28
CA ALA A 205 19.47 -25.83 -34.54
C ALA A 205 19.99 -24.61 -33.76
N GLY A 206 19.09 -23.74 -33.31
CA GLY A 206 19.38 -22.67 -32.36
C GLY A 206 19.69 -23.16 -30.94
N LEU A 207 19.23 -24.36 -30.56
CA LEU A 207 19.56 -25.00 -29.28
C LEU A 207 21.07 -25.31 -29.23
N GLY A 208 21.80 -24.72 -28.27
CA GLY A 208 23.23 -24.94 -28.08
C GLY A 208 24.15 -24.16 -29.03
N SER A 209 23.69 -23.01 -29.55
CA SER A 209 24.55 -21.98 -30.14
C SER A 209 24.50 -20.75 -29.24
N GLU A 210 25.67 -20.21 -28.87
CA GLU A 210 25.74 -18.92 -28.14
C GLU A 210 24.80 -17.91 -28.81
N PRO A 211 23.99 -17.18 -28.03
CA PRO A 211 23.02 -16.25 -28.58
C PRO A 211 23.74 -15.21 -29.44
N THR A 212 23.62 -15.32 -30.76
CA THR A 212 23.95 -14.20 -31.65
C THR A 212 22.80 -13.22 -31.60
N ILE A 213 22.85 -12.33 -30.61
CA ILE A 213 22.11 -11.08 -30.64
C ILE A 213 22.62 -10.30 -31.86
N GLU A 214 21.73 -9.92 -32.77
CA GLU A 214 22.03 -8.86 -33.74
C GLU A 214 22.32 -7.59 -32.94
N SER A 215 23.61 -7.34 -32.72
CA SER A 215 24.17 -6.19 -32.03
C SER A 215 23.71 -4.88 -32.69
N ASN A 216 22.68 -4.27 -32.13
CA ASN A 216 22.52 -2.82 -32.08
C ASN A 216 22.39 -2.38 -30.62
N ASN A 217 23.41 -2.69 -29.81
CA ASN A 217 23.99 -1.82 -28.79
C ASN A 217 25.07 -2.59 -28.01
N ASN A 218 26.15 -1.90 -27.66
CA ASN A 218 27.37 -2.48 -27.13
C ASN A 218 27.17 -3.09 -25.73
N ALA A 219 27.24 -4.42 -25.63
CA ALA A 219 27.71 -5.11 -24.43
C ALA A 219 28.42 -6.40 -24.89
N GLN A 220 29.71 -6.49 -24.56
CA GLN A 220 30.57 -7.63 -24.89
C GLN A 220 30.80 -8.40 -23.59
N LEU A 221 30.26 -9.62 -23.46
CA LEU A 221 30.44 -10.47 -22.29
C LEU A 221 31.17 -11.77 -22.65
N GLY A 222 32.04 -12.19 -21.73
CA GLY A 222 33.13 -13.12 -21.96
C GLY A 222 32.73 -14.59 -21.87
N ALA A 223 33.30 -15.38 -22.77
CA ALA A 223 33.17 -16.82 -22.84
C ALA A 223 33.77 -17.52 -21.59
N GLY A 224 32.90 -18.05 -20.74
CA GLY A 224 33.22 -19.03 -19.70
C GLY A 224 32.78 -20.42 -20.15
N ASN A 225 33.74 -21.30 -20.44
CA ASN A 225 33.50 -22.72 -20.71
C ASN A 225 32.82 -23.38 -19.50
N GLN A 226 31.53 -23.67 -19.57
CA GLN A 226 30.87 -24.63 -18.69
C GLN A 226 30.41 -25.86 -19.49
N GLN A 227 30.65 -27.03 -18.92
CA GLN A 227 30.39 -28.33 -19.55
C GLN A 227 28.89 -28.57 -19.63
N LEU A 228 28.37 -28.58 -20.85
CA LEU A 228 27.01 -29.02 -21.19
C LEU A 228 26.68 -30.37 -20.53
N ILE A 229 25.43 -30.48 -20.08
CA ILE A 229 24.72 -31.73 -19.77
C ILE A 229 25.19 -32.86 -20.68
N ALA A 230 25.59 -33.99 -20.08
CA ALA A 230 25.71 -35.24 -20.83
C ALA A 230 24.31 -35.71 -21.21
N LEU A 231 23.69 -35.08 -22.21
CA LEU A 231 22.46 -35.56 -22.83
C LEU A 231 22.69 -37.04 -23.17
N PRO A 232 21.72 -37.93 -22.91
CA PRO A 232 21.84 -39.33 -23.29
C PRO A 232 22.35 -39.36 -24.74
N SER A 233 23.41 -40.13 -25.03
CA SER A 233 24.13 -40.01 -26.32
C SER A 233 23.21 -40.07 -27.54
N MET A 234 22.08 -40.77 -27.41
CA MET A 234 21.01 -40.81 -28.41
C MET A 234 20.37 -39.45 -28.70
N VAL A 235 20.07 -38.63 -27.69
CA VAL A 235 19.45 -37.30 -27.83
C VAL A 235 20.44 -36.30 -28.43
N GLN A 236 21.69 -36.30 -27.96
CA GLN A 236 22.76 -35.49 -28.55
C GLN A 236 22.98 -35.84 -30.04
N ASP A 237 23.06 -37.14 -30.36
CA ASP A 237 23.16 -37.61 -31.75
C ASP A 237 21.99 -37.13 -32.63
N TYR A 238 20.78 -36.97 -32.08
CA TYR A 238 19.64 -36.42 -32.81
C TYR A 238 19.74 -34.91 -33.00
N LEU A 239 20.12 -34.16 -31.97
CA LEU A 239 20.30 -32.70 -32.03
C LEU A 239 21.41 -32.33 -33.02
N ASP A 240 22.56 -33.00 -32.96
CA ASP A 240 23.67 -32.80 -33.89
C ASP A 240 23.25 -33.08 -35.34
N GLN A 241 22.44 -34.12 -35.56
CA GLN A 241 21.89 -34.42 -36.89
C GLN A 241 20.87 -33.38 -37.38
N VAL A 242 20.11 -32.76 -36.48
CA VAL A 242 19.17 -31.68 -36.83
C VAL A 242 19.92 -30.39 -37.13
N LYS A 243 20.97 -30.06 -36.35
CA LYS A 243 21.87 -28.93 -36.59
C LYS A 243 22.60 -29.06 -37.92
N GLU A 244 23.18 -30.23 -38.21
CA GLU A 244 23.79 -30.55 -39.51
C GLU A 244 22.79 -30.40 -40.66
N MET A 245 21.55 -30.86 -40.47
CA MET A 245 20.46 -30.71 -41.44
C MET A 245 20.06 -29.24 -41.66
N ASN A 246 20.12 -28.40 -40.63
CA ASN A 246 19.79 -26.99 -40.77
C ASN A 246 20.92 -26.21 -41.48
N GLU A 247 22.15 -26.33 -40.99
CA GLU A 247 23.33 -25.59 -41.48
C GLU A 247 23.73 -25.98 -42.91
N GLN A 248 23.62 -27.26 -43.27
CA GLN A 248 24.08 -27.80 -44.56
C GLN A 248 22.94 -28.25 -45.49
N GLY A 249 21.70 -28.17 -45.02
CA GLY A 249 20.52 -28.60 -45.76
C GLY A 249 19.87 -27.51 -46.59
N LEU A 250 18.55 -27.63 -46.79
CA LEU A 250 17.77 -26.62 -47.51
C LEU A 250 17.60 -25.31 -46.73
N ALA A 251 17.63 -25.39 -45.39
CA ALA A 251 17.40 -24.24 -44.52
C ALA A 251 18.47 -23.15 -44.70
N SER A 252 19.74 -23.53 -44.89
CA SER A 252 20.84 -22.59 -45.17
C SER A 252 20.71 -21.83 -46.50
N ILE A 253 19.89 -22.33 -47.43
CA ILE A 253 19.57 -21.65 -48.70
C ILE A 253 18.35 -20.75 -48.51
N THR A 254 17.36 -21.18 -47.73
CA THR A 254 16.10 -20.45 -47.53
C THR A 254 16.28 -19.28 -46.55
N SER A 255 17.15 -19.43 -45.55
CA SER A 255 17.52 -18.36 -44.61
C SER A 255 18.14 -17.13 -45.28
N GLN A 256 18.79 -17.30 -46.44
CA GLN A 256 19.40 -16.20 -47.20
C GLN A 256 18.37 -15.33 -47.96
N ILE A 257 17.12 -15.78 -48.06
CA ILE A 257 16.06 -15.07 -48.77
C ILE A 257 15.14 -14.44 -47.72
N LEU A 258 15.33 -13.15 -47.46
CA LEU A 258 14.55 -12.40 -46.48
C LEU A 258 13.35 -11.71 -47.14
N ILE A 259 12.18 -11.87 -46.53
CA ILE A 259 10.93 -11.17 -46.86
C ILE A 259 10.43 -10.57 -45.54
N GLU A 260 10.26 -9.25 -45.48
CA GLU A 260 9.85 -8.54 -44.26
C GLU A 260 10.72 -8.87 -43.03
N GLY A 261 12.04 -9.04 -43.25
CA GLY A 261 13.00 -9.40 -42.20
C GLY A 261 13.00 -10.89 -41.79
N LYS A 262 12.01 -11.68 -42.21
CA LYS A 262 11.93 -13.13 -41.93
C LYS A 262 12.47 -13.95 -43.11
N SER A 263 13.05 -15.12 -42.83
CA SER A 263 13.46 -16.04 -43.90
C SER A 263 12.25 -16.55 -44.70
N ILE A 264 12.42 -16.91 -45.96
CA ILE A 264 11.30 -17.31 -46.83
C ILE A 264 10.52 -18.52 -46.31
N ASP A 265 11.18 -19.46 -45.64
CA ASP A 265 10.55 -20.58 -44.95
C ASP A 265 9.75 -20.14 -43.73
N ARG A 266 10.29 -19.22 -42.92
CA ARG A 266 9.60 -18.61 -41.77
C ARG A 266 8.37 -17.81 -42.21
N TYR A 267 8.53 -16.92 -43.18
CA TYR A 267 7.45 -16.10 -43.74
C TYR A 267 6.30 -16.95 -44.28
N VAL A 268 6.60 -18.00 -45.05
CA VAL A 268 5.57 -18.87 -45.62
C VAL A 268 4.93 -19.76 -44.55
N PHE A 269 5.65 -20.13 -43.48
CA PHE A 269 5.10 -20.85 -42.34
C PHE A 269 4.12 -19.99 -41.55
N ASP A 270 4.53 -18.78 -41.17
CA ASP A 270 3.71 -17.83 -40.41
C ASP A 270 2.44 -17.50 -41.20
N MET A 271 2.55 -17.21 -42.51
CA MET A 271 1.40 -16.98 -43.39
C MET A 271 0.36 -18.12 -43.35
N VAL A 272 0.78 -19.37 -43.10
CA VAL A 272 -0.11 -20.55 -43.09
C VAL A 272 -0.64 -20.86 -41.69
N PHE A 273 0.16 -20.62 -40.65
CA PHE A 273 -0.08 -21.08 -39.28
C PHE A 273 -0.34 -19.95 -38.27
N THR A 274 -0.63 -18.72 -38.72
CA THR A 274 -1.26 -17.67 -37.89
C THR A 274 -2.77 -17.86 -37.85
N VAL A 275 -3.37 -18.02 -36.67
CA VAL A 275 -4.81 -18.21 -36.49
C VAL A 275 -5.39 -17.02 -35.72
N ASP A 276 -6.55 -16.54 -36.14
CA ASP A 276 -7.22 -15.42 -35.51
C ASP A 276 -8.15 -15.95 -34.40
N VAL A 277 -8.10 -15.33 -33.23
CA VAL A 277 -8.98 -15.57 -32.09
C VAL A 277 -10.09 -14.54 -32.15
N TYR A 278 -11.34 -15.01 -32.13
CA TYR A 278 -12.52 -14.15 -32.22
C TYR A 278 -13.21 -14.12 -30.87
N ASP A 279 -13.72 -12.95 -30.51
CA ASP A 279 -14.63 -12.79 -29.39
C ASP A 279 -16.04 -13.26 -29.80
N PHE A 280 -16.62 -14.16 -29.02
CA PHE A 280 -17.96 -14.69 -29.27
C PHE A 280 -19.05 -13.95 -28.47
N GLU A 281 -18.69 -12.99 -27.61
CA GLU A 281 -19.62 -12.14 -26.87
C GLU A 281 -20.04 -10.91 -27.69
N ASP A 282 -19.08 -10.20 -28.30
CA ASP A 282 -19.33 -8.99 -29.11
C ASP A 282 -19.03 -9.22 -30.62
N GLU A 283 -20.10 -9.42 -31.41
CA GLU A 283 -20.13 -9.37 -32.88
C GLU A 283 -19.05 -10.13 -33.70
N LEU A 284 -18.42 -11.20 -33.17
CA LEU A 284 -17.32 -11.92 -33.86
C LEU A 284 -16.21 -10.96 -34.32
N GLU A 285 -15.85 -9.99 -33.47
CA GLU A 285 -14.67 -9.17 -33.70
C GLU A 285 -13.39 -9.96 -33.42
N GLU A 286 -12.32 -9.61 -34.14
CA GLU A 286 -11.01 -10.24 -33.99
C GLU A 286 -10.37 -9.71 -32.70
N ALA A 287 -10.23 -10.57 -31.70
CA ALA A 287 -9.70 -10.22 -30.38
C ALA A 287 -8.16 -10.30 -30.34
N SER A 288 -7.57 -11.30 -30.98
CA SER A 288 -6.12 -11.45 -31.07
C SER A 288 -5.68 -12.35 -32.22
N GLU A 289 -4.39 -12.33 -32.57
CA GLU A 289 -3.78 -13.30 -33.49
C GLU A 289 -2.78 -14.22 -32.78
N PHE A 290 -2.88 -15.51 -33.07
CA PHE A 290 -1.97 -16.54 -32.57
C PHE A 290 -1.04 -16.98 -33.70
N ASN A 291 0.24 -16.63 -33.60
CA ASN A 291 1.26 -17.14 -34.51
C ASN A 291 1.95 -18.36 -33.90
N PHE A 292 1.57 -19.57 -34.35
CA PHE A 292 2.15 -20.82 -33.83
C PHE A 292 3.68 -20.85 -33.90
N GLY A 293 4.21 -20.24 -34.95
CA GLY A 293 5.61 -20.16 -35.15
C GLY A 293 6.34 -19.33 -34.09
N GLN A 294 5.77 -18.19 -33.66
CA GLN A 294 6.32 -17.34 -32.60
C GLN A 294 6.23 -18.03 -31.24
N GLU A 295 5.12 -18.72 -30.98
CA GLU A 295 4.89 -19.45 -29.73
C GLU A 295 5.87 -20.61 -29.53
N LEU A 296 6.17 -21.34 -30.61
CA LEU A 296 7.23 -22.35 -30.62
C LEU A 296 8.62 -21.75 -30.39
N GLU A 297 8.88 -20.56 -30.95
CA GLU A 297 10.14 -19.85 -30.76
C GLU A 297 10.31 -19.43 -29.29
N SER A 298 9.25 -18.93 -28.65
CA SER A 298 9.24 -18.62 -27.22
C SER A 298 9.49 -19.85 -26.35
N ILE A 299 8.75 -20.95 -26.56
CA ILE A 299 8.91 -22.18 -25.76
C ILE A 299 10.31 -22.77 -25.92
N LEU A 300 10.82 -22.83 -27.16
CA LEU A 300 12.15 -23.38 -27.43
C LEU A 300 13.27 -22.42 -26.96
N GLY A 301 13.05 -21.11 -27.01
CA GLY A 301 13.95 -20.11 -26.46
C GLY A 301 14.15 -20.28 -24.95
N ILE A 302 13.04 -20.41 -24.19
CA ILE A 302 13.08 -20.70 -22.75
C ILE A 302 13.80 -22.03 -22.50
N ALA A 303 13.46 -23.10 -23.24
CA ALA A 303 14.11 -24.40 -23.08
C ALA A 303 15.63 -24.33 -23.37
N THR A 304 16.06 -23.49 -24.32
CA THR A 304 17.47 -23.26 -24.64
C THR A 304 18.18 -22.65 -23.44
N ILE A 305 17.64 -21.57 -22.87
CA ILE A 305 18.22 -20.91 -21.69
C ILE A 305 18.32 -21.87 -20.51
N LEU A 306 17.25 -22.63 -20.25
CA LEU A 306 17.23 -23.61 -19.15
C LEU A 306 18.26 -24.73 -19.33
N MET A 307 18.49 -25.17 -20.57
CA MET A 307 19.49 -26.20 -20.91
C MET A 307 20.93 -25.65 -20.90
N ASP A 308 21.16 -24.50 -21.51
CA ASP A 308 22.50 -23.91 -21.66
C ASP A 308 23.00 -23.33 -20.33
N GLY A 309 22.11 -22.80 -19.49
CA GLY A 309 22.42 -22.34 -18.13
C GLY A 309 22.54 -23.45 -17.09
N GLY A 310 22.31 -24.72 -17.47
CA GLY A 310 22.48 -25.87 -16.57
C GLY A 310 21.43 -26.02 -15.47
N TYR A 311 20.32 -25.25 -15.54
CA TYR A 311 19.23 -25.29 -14.55
C TYR A 311 18.51 -26.65 -14.49
N LEU A 312 18.65 -27.47 -15.54
CA LEU A 312 18.05 -28.81 -15.65
C LEU A 312 19.03 -29.94 -15.29
N ASP A 313 20.24 -29.61 -14.81
CA ASP A 313 21.26 -30.60 -14.48
C ASP A 313 20.86 -31.46 -13.27
N GLU A 314 21.16 -32.76 -13.32
CA GLU A 314 21.00 -33.65 -12.16
C GLU A 314 21.93 -33.19 -11.03
N GLY A 315 21.37 -32.49 -10.04
CA GLY A 315 22.10 -31.95 -8.89
C GLY A 315 22.27 -30.43 -8.88
N TYR A 316 21.63 -29.70 -9.81
CA TYR A 316 21.51 -28.24 -9.72
C TYR A 316 20.84 -27.85 -8.40
N ASP A 317 21.45 -26.90 -7.68
CA ASP A 317 20.94 -26.39 -6.42
C ASP A 317 20.31 -25.02 -6.65
N PHE A 318 18.98 -24.94 -6.59
CA PHE A 318 18.26 -23.68 -6.81
C PHE A 318 18.66 -22.58 -5.82
N ASN A 319 19.24 -22.92 -4.67
CA ASN A 319 19.73 -21.92 -3.72
C ASN A 319 20.94 -21.13 -4.25
N THR A 320 21.57 -21.55 -5.35
CA THR A 320 22.66 -20.81 -5.99
C THR A 320 22.20 -19.70 -6.93
N ILE A 321 20.88 -19.55 -7.13
CA ILE A 321 20.33 -18.46 -7.95
C ILE A 321 20.62 -17.11 -7.29
N SER A 322 21.28 -16.22 -8.03
CA SER A 322 21.66 -14.87 -7.61
C SER A 322 21.52 -13.87 -8.76
N SER A 323 21.96 -12.63 -8.55
CA SER A 323 22.00 -11.59 -9.59
C SER A 323 22.78 -11.98 -10.84
N ASP A 324 23.73 -12.92 -10.75
CA ASP A 324 24.46 -13.46 -11.91
C ASP A 324 23.53 -14.17 -12.92
N ASN A 325 22.36 -14.64 -12.48
CA ASN A 325 21.37 -15.33 -13.31
C ASN A 325 20.36 -14.38 -13.96
N LEU A 326 20.37 -13.08 -13.66
CA LEU A 326 19.34 -12.14 -14.15
C LEU A 326 19.26 -12.08 -15.67
N GLY A 327 20.40 -12.13 -16.37
CA GLY A 327 20.40 -12.11 -17.84
C GLY A 327 19.72 -13.33 -18.47
N ASP A 328 19.73 -14.49 -17.80
CA ASP A 328 18.98 -15.67 -18.26
C ASP A 328 17.48 -15.51 -17.97
N ILE A 329 17.15 -15.01 -16.77
CA ILE A 329 15.76 -14.81 -16.32
C ILE A 329 15.06 -13.73 -17.17
N GLU A 330 15.72 -12.60 -17.46
CA GLU A 330 15.23 -11.53 -18.34
C GLU A 330 14.86 -12.08 -19.71
N GLN A 331 15.72 -12.93 -20.28
CA GLN A 331 15.46 -13.55 -21.57
C GLN A 331 14.27 -14.53 -21.51
N ILE A 332 14.13 -15.29 -20.41
CA ILE A 332 12.96 -16.16 -20.19
C ILE A 332 11.68 -15.32 -20.19
N PHE A 333 11.62 -14.25 -19.40
CA PHE A 333 10.46 -13.37 -19.33
C PHE A 333 10.21 -12.60 -20.64
N THR A 334 11.27 -12.26 -21.39
CA THR A 334 11.15 -11.70 -22.75
C THR A 334 10.52 -12.70 -23.74
N TYR A 335 10.77 -14.00 -23.60
CA TYR A 335 10.09 -15.01 -24.41
C TYR A 335 8.65 -15.24 -23.97
N ILE A 336 8.38 -15.20 -22.65
CA ILE A 336 7.03 -15.29 -22.09
C ILE A 336 6.17 -14.09 -22.53
N SER A 337 6.70 -12.86 -22.47
CA SER A 337 5.98 -11.64 -22.84
C SER A 337 5.58 -11.61 -24.32
N LYS A 338 6.33 -12.27 -25.19
CA LYS A 338 5.99 -12.44 -26.61
C LYS A 338 4.90 -13.47 -26.89
N SER A 339 4.40 -14.18 -25.88
CA SER A 339 3.35 -15.18 -26.04
C SER A 339 1.97 -14.53 -26.00
N ASN A 340 1.37 -14.37 -27.19
CA ASN A 340 -0.02 -13.94 -27.32
C ASN A 340 -0.97 -15.00 -26.75
N LEU A 341 -0.57 -16.28 -26.80
CA LEU A 341 -1.33 -17.36 -26.18
C LEU A 341 -1.45 -17.17 -24.67
N LEU A 342 -0.35 -16.92 -23.97
CA LEU A 342 -0.39 -16.70 -22.51
C LEU A 342 -1.10 -15.40 -22.16
N GLY A 343 -0.83 -14.32 -22.91
CA GLY A 343 -1.51 -13.04 -22.71
C GLY A 343 -3.01 -13.10 -22.90
N TYR A 344 -3.51 -13.98 -23.78
CA TYR A 344 -4.94 -14.27 -23.88
C TYR A 344 -5.39 -15.25 -22.78
N MET A 345 -4.67 -16.34 -22.53
CA MET A 345 -5.12 -17.39 -21.61
C MET A 345 -5.26 -16.95 -20.15
N ILE A 346 -4.35 -16.13 -19.63
CA ILE A 346 -4.34 -15.76 -18.22
C ILE A 346 -5.57 -14.93 -17.80
N PRO A 347 -5.93 -13.81 -18.47
CA PRO A 347 -7.08 -13.00 -18.08
C PRO A 347 -8.37 -13.82 -18.15
N PHE A 348 -8.58 -14.55 -19.25
CA PHE A 348 -9.77 -15.40 -19.42
C PHE A 348 -9.82 -16.56 -18.42
N ALA A 349 -8.71 -17.26 -18.18
CA ALA A 349 -8.71 -18.36 -17.20
C ALA A 349 -8.93 -17.87 -15.77
N THR A 350 -8.43 -16.67 -15.44
CA THR A 350 -8.62 -16.06 -14.11
C THR A 350 -10.05 -15.58 -13.94
N GLN A 351 -10.60 -14.84 -14.90
CA GLN A 351 -12.01 -14.42 -14.92
C GLN A 351 -12.93 -15.64 -14.80
N TYR A 352 -12.71 -16.66 -15.64
CA TYR A 352 -13.46 -17.91 -15.58
C TYR A 352 -13.32 -18.61 -14.22
N GLY A 353 -12.09 -18.64 -13.68
CA GLY A 353 -11.75 -19.06 -12.32
C GLY A 353 -12.68 -18.44 -11.27
N ILE A 354 -12.79 -17.12 -11.32
CA ILE A 354 -13.51 -16.28 -10.37
C ILE A 354 -15.03 -16.38 -10.57
N GLU A 355 -15.52 -16.49 -11.80
CA GLU A 355 -16.96 -16.54 -12.10
C GLU A 355 -17.58 -17.93 -11.93
N ASN A 356 -16.79 -19.00 -12.09
CA ASN A 356 -17.35 -20.36 -12.17
C ASN A 356 -16.90 -21.29 -11.04
N PHE A 357 -15.73 -21.05 -10.43
CA PHE A 357 -15.26 -21.90 -9.33
C PHE A 357 -15.36 -21.22 -7.98
N MET A 358 -14.98 -19.94 -7.89
CA MET A 358 -15.06 -19.22 -6.63
C MET A 358 -16.48 -19.07 -6.08
N PRO A 359 -17.57 -18.92 -6.86
CA PRO A 359 -18.90 -18.72 -6.27
C PRO A 359 -19.44 -19.95 -5.57
N ASP A 360 -19.08 -21.15 -6.03
CA ASP A 360 -19.44 -22.40 -5.35
C ASP A 360 -18.65 -22.59 -4.06
N ASP A 361 -17.37 -22.19 -4.03
CA ASP A 361 -16.49 -22.33 -2.86
C ASP A 361 -16.71 -21.24 -1.80
N LEU A 362 -17.01 -20.00 -2.24
CA LEU A 362 -17.17 -18.82 -1.39
C LEU A 362 -18.64 -18.43 -1.16
N ALA A 363 -19.59 -19.08 -1.84
CA ALA A 363 -21.01 -18.69 -1.87
C ALA A 363 -21.22 -17.22 -2.27
N TYR A 364 -20.34 -16.68 -3.13
CA TYR A 364 -20.26 -15.27 -3.48
C TYR A 364 -19.96 -15.08 -4.96
N ASP A 365 -20.79 -14.31 -5.66
CA ASP A 365 -20.66 -14.05 -7.10
C ASP A 365 -20.21 -12.61 -7.37
N PHE A 366 -18.92 -12.47 -7.68
CA PHE A 366 -18.25 -11.20 -7.96
C PHE A 366 -18.85 -10.45 -9.16
N SER A 367 -19.33 -11.16 -10.18
CA SER A 367 -19.82 -10.56 -11.44
C SER A 367 -21.15 -9.80 -11.27
N THR A 368 -21.89 -10.10 -10.20
CA THR A 368 -23.21 -9.49 -9.97
C THR A 368 -23.15 -8.15 -9.25
N ARG A 369 -21.95 -7.73 -8.81
CA ARG A 369 -21.73 -6.54 -7.99
C ARG A 369 -20.95 -5.48 -8.78
N PRO A 370 -21.27 -4.18 -8.62
CA PRO A 370 -20.56 -3.13 -9.34
C PRO A 370 -19.05 -3.11 -9.08
N ASN A 371 -18.63 -3.22 -7.82
CA ASN A 371 -17.21 -3.18 -7.42
C ASN A 371 -16.47 -4.43 -7.90
N GLY A 372 -17.08 -5.61 -7.71
CA GLY A 372 -16.57 -6.88 -8.24
C GLY A 372 -16.39 -6.87 -9.76
N GLN A 373 -17.39 -6.40 -10.52
CA GLN A 373 -17.30 -6.30 -11.97
C GLN A 373 -16.21 -5.31 -12.40
N ALA A 374 -16.13 -4.13 -11.79
CA ALA A 374 -15.12 -3.12 -12.14
C ALA A 374 -13.69 -3.65 -11.96
N ALA A 375 -13.44 -4.43 -10.90
CA ALA A 375 -12.13 -5.04 -10.66
C ALA A 375 -11.80 -6.18 -11.64
N LEU A 376 -12.81 -6.97 -12.06
CA LEU A 376 -12.65 -7.96 -13.13
C LEU A 376 -12.34 -7.29 -14.48
N ASP A 377 -13.09 -6.24 -14.83
CA ASP A 377 -12.88 -5.46 -16.05
C ASP A 377 -11.44 -4.91 -16.09
N ALA A 378 -11.00 -4.26 -15.00
CA ALA A 378 -9.63 -3.75 -14.87
C ALA A 378 -8.56 -4.86 -15.04
N PHE A 379 -8.81 -6.06 -14.51
CA PHE A 379 -7.88 -7.19 -14.67
C PHE A 379 -7.84 -7.73 -16.11
N THR A 380 -8.97 -7.72 -16.83
CA THR A 380 -9.02 -8.16 -18.23
C THR A 380 -8.32 -7.20 -19.18
N GLU A 381 -8.24 -5.92 -18.83
CA GLU A 381 -7.58 -4.87 -19.62
C GLU A 381 -6.05 -4.83 -19.45
N VAL A 382 -5.48 -5.61 -18.52
CA VAL A 382 -4.04 -5.66 -18.26
C VAL A 382 -3.25 -6.08 -19.51
N ASP A 383 -2.23 -5.31 -19.88
CA ASP A 383 -1.28 -5.70 -20.92
C ASP A 383 -0.31 -6.75 -20.37
N TRP A 384 -0.66 -8.03 -20.54
CA TRP A 384 0.13 -9.16 -20.06
C TRP A 384 1.55 -9.20 -20.62
N SER A 385 1.82 -8.64 -21.81
CA SER A 385 3.20 -8.55 -22.32
C SER A 385 4.05 -7.65 -21.42
N LEU A 386 3.49 -6.54 -20.94
CA LEU A 386 4.16 -5.64 -20.01
C LEU A 386 4.16 -6.22 -18.59
N GLU A 387 3.06 -6.84 -18.17
CA GLU A 387 2.92 -7.43 -16.83
C GLU A 387 3.94 -8.54 -16.57
N PHE A 388 4.26 -9.37 -17.58
CA PHE A 388 5.36 -10.34 -17.45
C PHE A 388 6.72 -9.67 -17.23
N MET A 389 6.98 -8.51 -17.84
CA MET A 389 8.21 -7.77 -17.56
C MET A 389 8.20 -7.16 -16.16
N ARG A 390 7.06 -6.68 -15.65
CA ARG A 390 6.95 -6.24 -14.25
C ARG A 390 7.17 -7.40 -13.26
N LEU A 391 6.73 -8.61 -13.60
CA LEU A 391 7.07 -9.81 -12.82
C LEU A 391 8.58 -10.11 -12.85
N TYR A 392 9.25 -9.85 -13.97
CA TYR A 392 10.71 -9.87 -14.02
C TYR A 392 11.32 -8.79 -13.11
N ASP A 393 10.83 -7.56 -13.13
CA ASP A 393 11.34 -6.46 -12.30
C ASP A 393 11.28 -6.81 -10.79
N ILE A 394 10.27 -7.57 -10.36
CA ILE A 394 10.21 -8.10 -8.98
C ILE A 394 11.33 -9.08 -8.71
N ILE A 395 11.59 -10.01 -9.63
CA ILE A 395 12.68 -10.99 -9.50
C ILE A 395 14.03 -10.28 -9.54
N GLU A 396 14.18 -9.27 -10.39
CA GLU A 396 15.35 -8.40 -10.46
C GLU A 396 15.60 -7.72 -9.12
N ALA A 397 14.64 -6.95 -8.60
CA ALA A 397 14.74 -6.29 -7.31
C ALA A 397 15.03 -7.30 -6.17
N THR A 398 14.44 -8.49 -6.23
CA THR A 398 14.64 -9.55 -5.23
C THR A 398 16.07 -10.09 -5.27
N LEU A 399 16.61 -10.38 -6.46
CA LEU A 399 17.97 -10.91 -6.61
C LEU A 399 19.07 -9.85 -6.48
N GLU A 400 18.73 -8.57 -6.65
CA GLU A 400 19.58 -7.43 -6.29
C GLU A 400 19.66 -7.23 -4.76
N PHE A 401 18.58 -7.51 -4.04
CA PHE A 401 18.58 -7.53 -2.57
C PHE A 401 19.45 -8.66 -1.99
N GLY A 402 19.34 -9.87 -2.54
CA GLY A 402 20.16 -10.99 -2.12
C GLY A 402 19.93 -12.26 -2.94
N SER A 403 20.85 -13.22 -2.80
CA SER A 403 20.67 -14.55 -3.39
C SER A 403 19.47 -15.29 -2.78
N LEU A 404 18.94 -16.30 -3.48
CA LEU A 404 17.80 -17.10 -2.97
C LEU A 404 18.11 -17.72 -1.59
N ALA A 405 19.36 -18.16 -1.38
CA ALA A 405 19.80 -18.68 -0.09
C ALA A 405 19.74 -17.65 1.04
N GLU A 406 20.13 -16.39 0.77
CA GLU A 406 20.09 -15.29 1.73
C GLU A 406 18.64 -14.89 2.04
N ILE A 407 17.79 -14.78 1.00
CA ILE A 407 16.35 -14.49 1.16
C ILE A 407 15.68 -15.56 2.02
N MET A 408 15.92 -16.84 1.73
CA MET A 408 15.42 -17.95 2.54
C MET A 408 15.98 -17.90 3.97
N GLY A 409 17.20 -17.39 4.15
CA GLY A 409 17.79 -17.07 5.44
C GLY A 409 16.94 -16.05 6.21
N TYR A 410 16.68 -14.89 5.62
CA TYR A 410 15.85 -13.84 6.24
C TYR A 410 14.41 -14.33 6.53
N LEU A 411 13.81 -15.14 5.64
CA LEU A 411 12.48 -15.72 5.89
C LEU A 411 12.47 -16.72 7.05
N SER A 412 13.59 -17.43 7.26
CA SER A 412 13.72 -18.39 8.37
C SER A 412 14.00 -17.72 9.71
N ASP A 413 14.66 -16.56 9.71
CA ASP A 413 14.95 -15.75 10.88
C ASP A 413 14.78 -14.26 10.56
N PRO A 414 13.55 -13.72 10.67
CA PRO A 414 13.27 -12.33 10.32
C PRO A 414 14.04 -11.30 11.15
N THR A 415 14.55 -11.66 12.33
CA THR A 415 15.32 -10.70 13.16
C THR A 415 16.65 -10.29 12.52
N THR A 416 17.18 -11.12 11.61
CA THR A 416 18.38 -10.78 10.84
C THR A 416 18.16 -9.62 9.86
N MET A 417 16.91 -9.27 9.55
CA MET A 417 16.60 -8.07 8.75
C MET A 417 16.92 -6.77 9.51
N LEU A 418 17.06 -6.80 10.84
CA LEU A 418 17.49 -5.63 11.62
C LEU A 418 18.97 -5.28 11.42
N GLU A 419 19.75 -6.19 10.84
CA GLU A 419 21.18 -6.01 10.56
C GLU A 419 21.44 -5.46 9.14
N LEU A 420 20.39 -5.19 8.36
CA LEU A 420 20.52 -4.66 7.00
C LEU A 420 21.14 -3.26 7.00
N THR A 421 22.01 -3.00 6.03
CA THR A 421 22.52 -1.65 5.77
C THR A 421 21.46 -0.78 5.11
N ALA A 422 21.65 0.54 5.08
CA ALA A 422 20.75 1.46 4.37
C ALA A 422 20.57 1.08 2.89
N GLU A 423 21.65 0.73 2.19
CA GLU A 423 21.60 0.25 0.81
C GLU A 423 20.75 -1.03 0.66
N GLN A 424 20.90 -1.99 1.57
CA GLN A 424 20.10 -3.21 1.57
C GLN A 424 18.63 -2.93 1.94
N GLY A 425 18.37 -1.98 2.83
CA GLY A 425 17.03 -1.49 3.15
C GLY A 425 16.33 -0.88 1.94
N THR A 426 17.05 -0.10 1.13
CA THR A 426 16.53 0.42 -0.14
C THR A 426 16.27 -0.69 -1.16
N ASN A 427 17.14 -1.70 -1.24
CA ASN A 427 16.87 -2.86 -2.08
C ASN A 427 15.62 -3.63 -1.63
N LEU A 428 15.39 -3.77 -0.31
CA LEU A 428 14.15 -4.35 0.23
C LEU A 428 12.92 -3.49 -0.13
N ALA A 429 13.01 -2.17 0.01
CA ALA A 429 11.95 -1.25 -0.39
C ALA A 429 11.64 -1.35 -1.89
N ASN A 430 12.66 -1.51 -2.74
CA ASN A 430 12.49 -1.68 -4.19
C ASN A 430 11.73 -2.95 -4.57
N ILE A 431 11.86 -4.05 -3.80
CA ILE A 431 11.02 -5.24 -3.99
C ILE A 431 9.53 -4.88 -3.82
N VAL A 432 9.20 -4.14 -2.75
CA VAL A 432 7.82 -3.73 -2.48
C VAL A 432 7.31 -2.75 -3.54
N ARG A 433 8.16 -1.84 -4.04
CA ARG A 433 7.81 -0.95 -5.17
C ARG A 433 7.56 -1.72 -6.46
N ALA A 434 8.43 -2.67 -6.80
CA ALA A 434 8.27 -3.51 -7.97
C ALA A 434 6.97 -4.31 -7.90
N PHE A 435 6.63 -4.84 -6.72
CA PHE A 435 5.33 -5.48 -6.48
C PHE A 435 4.18 -4.49 -6.70
N GLY A 436 4.27 -3.28 -6.15
CA GLY A 436 3.29 -2.21 -6.32
C GLY A 436 3.10 -1.72 -7.77
N ASN A 437 4.00 -2.04 -8.69
CA ASN A 437 3.87 -1.67 -10.10
C ASN A 437 3.05 -2.67 -10.92
N LEU A 438 2.68 -3.82 -10.36
CA LEU A 438 1.84 -4.82 -11.03
C LEU A 438 0.41 -4.31 -11.22
N GLU A 439 -0.07 -4.28 -12.46
CA GLU A 439 -1.47 -3.95 -12.74
C GLU A 439 -2.42 -5.09 -12.32
N SER A 440 -1.92 -6.32 -12.24
CA SER A 440 -2.67 -7.47 -11.73
C SER A 440 -3.12 -7.33 -10.27
N LEU A 441 -2.56 -6.38 -9.51
CA LEU A 441 -3.05 -6.02 -8.17
C LEU A 441 -4.45 -5.41 -8.18
N ALA A 442 -5.00 -5.06 -9.35
CA ALA A 442 -6.41 -4.72 -9.50
C ALA A 442 -7.33 -5.78 -8.86
N ILE A 443 -6.92 -7.05 -8.88
CA ILE A 443 -7.65 -8.17 -8.27
C ILE A 443 -7.81 -8.04 -6.74
N ILE A 444 -7.00 -7.24 -6.05
CA ILE A 444 -7.13 -7.00 -4.60
C ILE A 444 -8.46 -6.32 -4.27
N HIS A 445 -9.00 -5.51 -5.19
CA HIS A 445 -10.33 -4.91 -5.02
C HIS A 445 -11.44 -5.96 -4.93
N LEU A 446 -11.29 -7.12 -5.59
CA LEU A 446 -12.20 -8.26 -5.41
C LEU A 446 -12.13 -8.81 -3.99
N ALA A 447 -10.93 -8.94 -3.43
CA ALA A 447 -10.75 -9.40 -2.07
C ALA A 447 -11.39 -8.43 -1.06
N ALA A 448 -11.31 -7.12 -1.32
CA ALA A 448 -11.98 -6.10 -0.51
C ALA A 448 -13.52 -6.20 -0.62
N ASP A 449 -14.09 -6.33 -1.83
CA ASP A 449 -15.55 -6.50 -2.02
C ASP A 449 -16.06 -7.79 -1.35
N PHE A 450 -15.30 -8.89 -1.47
CA PHE A 450 -15.59 -10.13 -0.77
C PHE A 450 -15.52 -9.95 0.76
N ALA A 451 -14.49 -9.27 1.27
CA ALA A 451 -14.33 -9.05 2.70
C ALA A 451 -15.54 -8.32 3.29
N VAL A 452 -16.05 -7.27 2.61
CA VAL A 452 -17.24 -6.51 3.02
C VAL A 452 -18.51 -7.37 3.02
N SER A 453 -18.63 -8.30 2.07
CA SER A 453 -19.77 -9.21 1.98
C SER A 453 -19.72 -10.40 2.95
N SER A 454 -18.55 -10.65 3.54
CA SER A 454 -18.35 -11.83 4.38
C SER A 454 -19.10 -11.68 5.70
N THR A 455 -19.89 -12.70 6.04
CA THR A 455 -20.55 -12.78 7.35
C THR A 455 -19.58 -12.60 8.51
N GLN A 456 -18.32 -13.03 8.38
CA GLN A 456 -17.32 -12.85 9.42
C GLN A 456 -16.98 -11.38 9.65
N ALA A 457 -16.82 -10.59 8.58
CA ALA A 457 -16.56 -9.15 8.71
C ALA A 457 -17.81 -8.41 9.18
N GLN A 458 -18.98 -8.74 8.64
CA GLN A 458 -20.25 -8.14 9.06
C GLN A 458 -20.57 -8.47 10.54
N ASP A 459 -20.24 -9.66 11.04
CA ASP A 459 -20.45 -10.03 12.44
C ASP A 459 -19.52 -9.26 13.40
N MET A 460 -18.41 -8.68 12.92
CA MET A 460 -17.59 -7.76 13.71
C MET A 460 -18.27 -6.41 13.92
N VAL A 461 -19.18 -6.01 13.01
CA VAL A 461 -19.96 -4.77 13.10
C VAL A 461 -21.25 -5.04 13.86
N THR A 462 -21.21 -4.95 15.19
CA THR A 462 -22.38 -5.26 16.04
C THR A 462 -23.35 -4.10 16.22
N TRP A 463 -22.92 -2.87 15.94
CA TRP A 463 -23.69 -1.63 16.17
C TRP A 463 -24.60 -1.24 15.02
N VAL A 464 -24.30 -1.69 13.80
CA VAL A 464 -25.17 -1.48 12.63
C VAL A 464 -26.17 -2.63 12.52
N ASP A 465 -27.40 -2.28 12.15
CA ASP A 465 -28.47 -3.26 11.91
C ASP A 465 -28.01 -4.29 10.86
N PRO A 466 -28.27 -5.61 11.07
CA PRO A 466 -27.76 -6.65 10.18
C PRO A 466 -28.09 -6.48 8.69
N ALA A 467 -29.15 -5.76 8.35
CA ALA A 467 -29.54 -5.48 6.98
C ALA A 467 -28.65 -4.44 6.28
N ASP A 468 -27.99 -3.56 7.05
CA ASP A 468 -27.27 -2.39 6.55
C ASP A 468 -25.74 -2.50 6.73
N ARG A 469 -25.24 -3.53 7.44
CA ARG A 469 -23.80 -3.74 7.74
C ARG A 469 -22.91 -3.78 6.50
N GLU A 470 -23.37 -4.43 5.44
CA GLU A 470 -22.62 -4.50 4.19
C GLU A 470 -22.49 -3.12 3.53
N ALA A 471 -23.57 -2.34 3.55
CA ALA A 471 -23.58 -0.99 2.98
C ALA A 471 -22.64 -0.07 3.77
N TYR A 472 -22.70 -0.12 5.11
CA TYR A 472 -21.78 0.59 5.99
C TYR A 472 -20.31 0.23 5.69
N LEU A 473 -19.95 -1.06 5.67
CA LEU A 473 -18.59 -1.48 5.35
C LEU A 473 -18.14 -1.10 3.92
N THR A 474 -19.07 -1.01 2.97
CA THR A 474 -18.78 -0.56 1.60
C THR A 474 -18.48 0.94 1.57
N GLU A 475 -19.18 1.73 2.38
CA GLU A 475 -18.99 3.17 2.53
C GLU A 475 -17.65 3.47 3.23
N GLU A 476 -17.36 2.80 4.35
CA GLU A 476 -16.11 2.96 5.09
C GLU A 476 -14.87 2.54 4.28
N LEU A 477 -15.02 1.62 3.33
CA LEU A 477 -13.94 1.19 2.43
C LEU A 477 -14.01 1.81 1.03
N SER A 478 -14.83 2.85 0.82
CA SER A 478 -15.00 3.45 -0.50
C SER A 478 -13.70 4.03 -1.05
N PHE A 479 -12.79 4.51 -0.19
CA PHE A 479 -11.47 5.00 -0.58
C PHE A 479 -10.63 3.95 -1.36
N ILE A 480 -10.87 2.65 -1.12
CA ILE A 480 -10.27 1.56 -1.88
C ILE A 480 -10.98 1.41 -3.24
N PHE A 481 -12.32 1.40 -3.24
CA PHE A 481 -13.10 1.13 -4.46
C PHE A 481 -13.16 2.29 -5.45
N ASP A 482 -13.10 3.53 -4.95
CA ASP A 482 -13.20 4.76 -5.74
C ASP A 482 -11.90 5.10 -6.49
N ASN A 483 -10.79 4.42 -6.14
CA ASN A 483 -9.48 4.59 -6.75
C ASN A 483 -8.95 3.25 -7.29
N ALA A 484 -9.09 3.01 -8.60
CA ALA A 484 -8.62 1.77 -9.25
C ALA A 484 -7.11 1.51 -9.08
N ASP A 485 -6.32 2.58 -8.91
CA ASP A 485 -4.88 2.51 -8.71
C ASP A 485 -4.49 2.60 -7.22
N PHE A 486 -5.43 2.39 -6.29
CA PHE A 486 -5.17 2.53 -4.84
C PHE A 486 -3.95 1.73 -4.37
N PHE A 487 -3.74 0.54 -4.92
CA PHE A 487 -2.57 -0.30 -4.65
C PHE A 487 -1.42 -0.10 -5.64
N ILE A 488 -1.68 0.49 -6.81
CA ILE A 488 -0.80 0.40 -7.99
C ILE A 488 0.00 1.71 -8.19
N GLY A 489 1.26 1.58 -8.59
CA GLY A 489 2.11 2.68 -9.03
C GLY A 489 2.73 3.52 -7.91
N GLU A 490 3.34 4.64 -8.30
CA GLU A 490 4.22 5.46 -7.42
C GLU A 490 3.48 6.11 -6.24
N THR A 491 2.15 6.27 -6.33
CA THR A 491 1.30 6.84 -5.27
C THR A 491 0.44 5.80 -4.56
N GLY A 492 0.47 4.54 -5.00
CA GLY A 492 -0.31 3.44 -4.43
C GLY A 492 0.22 2.95 -3.09
N GLN A 493 -0.58 2.17 -2.34
CA GLN A 493 -0.24 1.74 -0.97
C GLN A 493 1.12 1.03 -0.86
N PHE A 494 1.48 0.17 -1.83
CA PHE A 494 2.76 -0.53 -1.79
C PHE A 494 3.95 0.43 -1.91
N ALA A 495 3.85 1.49 -2.72
CA ALA A 495 4.89 2.52 -2.78
C ALA A 495 5.01 3.29 -1.45
N ARG A 496 3.90 3.57 -0.75
CA ARG A 496 3.93 4.23 0.56
C ARG A 496 4.56 3.35 1.65
N ILE A 497 4.24 2.05 1.64
CA ILE A 497 4.90 1.06 2.50
C ILE A 497 6.41 0.98 2.18
N ALA A 498 6.79 0.99 0.91
CA ALA A 498 8.20 1.02 0.52
C ALA A 498 8.93 2.28 1.03
N ASN A 499 8.28 3.44 0.98
CA ASN A 499 8.83 4.68 1.53
C ASN A 499 9.03 4.62 3.05
N LEU A 500 8.13 3.93 3.77
CA LEU A 500 8.32 3.64 5.20
C LEU A 500 9.53 2.72 5.43
N ILE A 501 9.72 1.68 4.62
CA ILE A 501 10.91 0.81 4.71
C ILE A 501 12.18 1.64 4.51
N ASP A 502 12.23 2.49 3.48
CA ASP A 502 13.38 3.40 3.27
C ASP A 502 13.60 4.32 4.48
N ALA A 503 12.54 4.87 5.07
CA ALA A 503 12.65 5.70 6.25
C ALA A 503 13.17 4.95 7.48
N ILE A 504 12.86 3.66 7.63
CA ILE A 504 13.36 2.83 8.74
C ILE A 504 14.86 2.60 8.59
N PHE A 505 15.35 2.31 7.39
CA PHE A 505 16.75 1.94 7.15
C PHE A 505 17.67 3.11 6.73
N THR A 506 17.13 4.32 6.54
CA THR A 506 17.92 5.48 6.07
C THR A 506 19.08 5.84 7.01
N ASP A 507 20.22 6.21 6.41
CA ASP A 507 21.39 6.76 7.10
C ASP A 507 21.45 8.30 7.05
N GLU A 508 20.45 8.96 6.44
CA GLU A 508 20.39 10.43 6.26
C GLU A 508 20.50 11.19 7.58
N PHE A 509 19.92 10.63 8.66
CA PHE A 509 19.87 11.22 10.00
C PHE A 509 20.93 10.63 10.95
N GLY A 510 21.88 9.86 10.41
CA GLY A 510 22.90 9.13 11.17
C GLY A 510 22.59 7.63 11.31
N ASP A 511 23.62 6.83 11.58
CA ASP A 511 23.51 5.37 11.71
C ASP A 511 22.69 5.00 12.95
N VAL A 512 21.41 4.65 12.75
CA VAL A 512 20.54 4.09 13.79
C VAL A 512 20.72 2.57 13.82
N ASP A 513 21.25 2.04 14.93
CA ASP A 513 21.42 0.60 15.11
C ASP A 513 20.08 -0.04 15.52
N LEU A 514 19.34 -0.55 14.53
CA LEU A 514 18.05 -1.20 14.72
C LEU A 514 18.14 -2.46 15.60
N THR A 515 19.28 -3.15 15.59
CA THR A 515 19.51 -4.32 16.45
C THR A 515 19.64 -3.88 17.89
N ALA A 516 20.48 -2.87 18.16
CA ALA A 516 20.62 -2.30 19.50
C ALA A 516 19.29 -1.71 20.02
N LEU A 517 18.50 -1.06 19.15
CA LEU A 517 17.17 -0.56 19.49
C LEU A 517 16.21 -1.69 19.87
N ALA A 518 16.17 -2.78 19.09
CA ALA A 518 15.32 -3.92 19.39
C ALA A 518 15.72 -4.61 20.70
N GLU A 519 17.02 -4.76 20.96
CA GLU A 519 17.53 -5.30 22.23
C GLU A 519 17.21 -4.37 23.42
N ALA A 520 17.24 -3.06 23.21
CA ALA A 520 16.91 -2.05 24.21
C ALA A 520 15.41 -1.86 24.42
N SER A 521 14.52 -2.48 23.65
CA SER A 521 13.05 -2.30 23.74
C SER A 521 12.47 -2.55 25.15
N SER A 522 13.16 -3.33 25.99
CA SER A 522 12.78 -3.61 27.37
C SER A 522 13.35 -2.64 28.42
N ASP A 523 14.32 -1.80 28.03
CA ASP A 523 14.90 -0.72 28.84
C ASP A 523 14.58 0.63 28.18
N PRO A 524 13.51 1.32 28.63
CA PRO A 524 13.10 2.61 28.07
C PRO A 524 14.23 3.65 28.03
N THR A 525 15.14 3.61 29.01
CA THR A 525 16.28 4.54 29.11
C THR A 525 17.22 4.34 27.91
N GLN A 526 17.62 3.08 27.70
CA GLN A 526 18.54 2.73 26.64
C GLN A 526 17.88 2.86 25.27
N PHE A 527 16.60 2.50 25.16
CA PHE A 527 15.82 2.63 23.93
C PHE A 527 15.78 4.08 23.45
N LEU A 528 15.41 5.02 24.33
CA LEU A 528 15.37 6.45 24.01
C LEU A 528 16.76 7.01 23.67
N ALA A 529 17.80 6.58 24.38
CA ALA A 529 19.17 7.04 24.14
C ALA A 529 19.76 6.59 22.78
N LEU A 530 19.21 5.53 22.19
CA LEU A 530 19.62 5.00 20.89
C LEU A 530 18.82 5.57 19.71
N GLN A 531 17.77 6.35 19.97
CA GLN A 531 16.96 6.97 18.94
C GLN A 531 17.55 8.29 18.45
N ASN A 532 17.12 8.69 17.25
CA ASN A 532 17.35 10.01 16.69
C ASN A 532 16.00 10.70 16.44
N GLU A 533 15.84 11.93 16.95
CA GLU A 533 14.58 12.68 16.86
C GLU A 533 14.13 12.95 15.41
N GLU A 534 15.06 13.31 14.51
CA GLU A 534 14.76 13.57 13.09
C GLU A 534 14.37 12.28 12.36
N TRP A 535 15.03 11.16 12.67
CA TRP A 535 14.70 9.84 12.14
C TRP A 535 13.30 9.38 12.56
N ILE A 536 12.96 9.50 13.85
CA ILE A 536 11.62 9.17 14.36
C ILE A 536 10.54 10.05 13.70
N SER A 537 10.81 11.36 13.57
CA SER A 537 9.90 12.29 12.89
C SER A 537 9.63 11.87 11.43
N ASN A 538 10.67 11.47 10.70
CA ASN A 538 10.54 10.97 9.34
C ASN A 538 9.71 9.67 9.29
N ILE A 539 9.90 8.75 10.24
CA ILE A 539 9.08 7.52 10.35
C ILE A 539 7.61 7.85 10.57
N PHE A 540 7.28 8.74 11.52
CA PHE A 540 5.89 9.16 11.75
C PHE A 540 5.29 9.77 10.49
N THR A 541 6.04 10.62 9.79
CA THR A 541 5.61 11.20 8.50
C THR A 541 5.27 10.09 7.50
N LYS A 542 6.13 9.08 7.35
CA LYS A 542 5.87 7.96 6.43
C LYS A 542 4.74 7.03 6.86
N ILE A 543 4.50 6.86 8.16
CA ILE A 543 3.33 6.14 8.67
C ILE A 543 2.05 6.90 8.28
N THR A 544 2.01 8.23 8.43
CA THR A 544 0.84 9.03 8.05
C THR A 544 0.57 9.08 6.55
N GLU A 545 1.59 8.83 5.72
CA GLU A 545 1.40 8.70 4.27
C GLU A 545 0.60 7.43 3.91
N ILE A 546 0.62 6.37 4.73
CA ILE A 546 -0.11 5.12 4.47
C ILE A 546 -1.62 5.36 4.58
N GLU A 547 -2.28 5.58 3.45
CA GLU A 547 -3.72 5.91 3.36
C GLU A 547 -4.58 4.86 4.04
N MET A 548 -4.28 3.57 3.81
CA MET A 548 -5.05 2.50 4.41
C MET A 548 -5.03 2.57 5.95
N LEU A 549 -3.93 3.02 6.54
CA LEU A 549 -3.86 3.16 8.00
C LEU A 549 -4.72 4.34 8.46
N VAL A 550 -4.64 5.47 7.78
CA VAL A 550 -5.35 6.71 8.15
C VAL A 550 -6.86 6.58 7.95
N GLU A 551 -7.28 6.12 6.77
CA GLU A 551 -8.70 6.00 6.40
C GLU A 551 -9.44 4.90 7.19
N LEU A 552 -8.73 3.93 7.78
CA LEU A 552 -9.33 2.89 8.62
C LEU A 552 -9.47 3.26 10.10
N ILE A 553 -8.92 4.40 10.54
CA ILE A 553 -9.00 4.79 11.95
C ILE A 553 -10.45 4.93 12.42
N PRO A 554 -11.36 5.62 11.69
CA PRO A 554 -12.74 5.79 12.16
C PRO A 554 -13.47 4.46 12.33
N LEU A 555 -13.35 3.54 11.38
CA LEU A 555 -13.88 2.18 11.50
C LEU A 555 -13.30 1.43 12.73
N GLY A 556 -12.01 1.61 13.01
CA GLY A 556 -11.35 1.05 14.19
C GLY A 556 -11.87 1.65 15.50
N VAL A 557 -12.16 2.95 15.51
CA VAL A 557 -12.76 3.66 16.64
C VAL A 557 -14.18 3.18 16.89
N ASP A 558 -15.01 3.07 15.86
CA ASP A 558 -16.36 2.52 15.97
C ASP A 558 -16.34 1.10 16.54
N TYR A 559 -15.45 0.25 16.03
CA TYR A 559 -15.27 -1.10 16.60
C TYR A 559 -14.88 -1.06 18.08
N ALA A 560 -13.97 -0.17 18.49
CA ALA A 560 -13.55 -0.04 19.88
C ALA A 560 -14.70 0.46 20.78
N LEU A 561 -15.43 1.50 20.37
CA LEU A 561 -16.55 2.06 21.12
C LEU A 561 -17.66 1.02 21.31
N TYR A 562 -18.09 0.39 20.22
CA TYR A 562 -19.27 -0.46 20.24
C TYR A 562 -19.01 -1.91 20.64
N SER A 563 -17.80 -2.44 20.39
CA SER A 563 -17.46 -3.83 20.77
C SER A 563 -16.63 -3.92 22.04
N ALA A 564 -15.61 -3.07 22.22
CA ALA A 564 -14.68 -3.21 23.34
C ALA A 564 -15.18 -2.49 24.60
N LEU A 565 -15.77 -1.30 24.44
CA LEU A 565 -16.37 -0.54 25.54
C LEU A 565 -17.84 -0.93 25.76
N GLY A 566 -18.59 -1.21 24.68
CA GLY A 566 -19.92 -1.83 24.75
C GLY A 566 -20.89 -1.07 25.67
N ASP A 567 -21.50 -1.77 26.63
CA ASP A 567 -22.46 -1.19 27.60
C ASP A 567 -21.86 -0.10 28.53
N GLN A 568 -20.54 0.14 28.50
CA GLN A 568 -19.89 1.17 29.31
C GLN A 568 -20.10 2.58 28.77
N VAL A 569 -20.43 2.71 27.48
CA VAL A 569 -20.71 3.97 26.81
C VAL A 569 -22.15 3.92 26.31
N ASP A 570 -22.95 4.93 26.62
CA ASP A 570 -24.32 5.00 26.10
C ASP A 570 -24.30 5.12 24.57
N ALA A 571 -25.28 4.52 23.89
CA ALA A 571 -25.33 4.50 22.43
C ALA A 571 -25.36 5.92 21.82
N ALA A 572 -26.04 6.88 22.46
CA ALA A 572 -26.05 8.26 21.98
C ALA A 572 -24.66 8.91 22.08
N LEU A 573 -23.94 8.65 23.17
CA LEU A 573 -22.57 9.14 23.33
C LEU A 573 -21.60 8.46 22.37
N ALA A 574 -21.77 7.16 22.10
CA ALA A 574 -20.97 6.46 21.11
C ALA A 574 -21.20 7.01 19.69
N ASP A 575 -22.44 7.36 19.33
CA ASP A 575 -22.77 8.02 18.05
C ASP A 575 -22.14 9.43 17.95
N GLU A 576 -22.17 10.19 19.03
CA GLU A 576 -21.54 11.52 19.10
C GLU A 576 -20.01 11.43 18.96
N ILE A 577 -19.37 10.47 19.65
CA ILE A 577 -17.92 10.25 19.52
C ILE A 577 -17.58 9.78 18.11
N SER A 578 -18.31 8.83 17.54
CA SER A 578 -18.11 8.35 16.16
C SER A 578 -18.18 9.51 15.16
N THR A 579 -19.19 10.38 15.29
CA THR A 579 -19.35 11.57 14.44
C THR A 579 -18.16 12.52 14.58
N ALA A 580 -17.74 12.84 15.80
CA ALA A 580 -16.59 13.72 16.02
C ALA A 580 -15.29 13.13 15.45
N MET A 581 -15.07 11.82 15.62
CA MET A 581 -13.88 11.12 15.15
C MET A 581 -13.79 11.03 13.62
N ASN A 582 -14.94 11.05 12.92
CA ASN A 582 -15.02 11.14 11.46
C ASN A 582 -14.64 12.53 10.91
N GLU A 583 -14.73 13.59 11.72
CA GLU A 583 -14.37 14.95 11.32
C GLU A 583 -12.88 15.28 11.55
N ILE A 584 -12.14 14.39 12.21
CA ILE A 584 -10.74 14.61 12.58
C ILE A 584 -9.82 14.42 11.37
N GLU A 585 -8.90 15.37 11.20
CA GLU A 585 -7.78 15.26 10.26
C GLU A 585 -6.70 14.34 10.86
N TRP A 586 -6.88 13.02 10.67
CA TRP A 586 -6.07 11.97 11.30
C TRP A 586 -4.58 12.02 10.91
N ASP A 587 -4.25 12.48 9.70
CA ASP A 587 -2.88 12.69 9.27
C ASP A 587 -2.16 13.74 10.15
N THR A 588 -2.84 14.85 10.41
CA THR A 588 -2.37 15.93 11.28
C THR A 588 -2.31 15.49 12.74
N GLU A 589 -3.31 14.76 13.22
CA GLU A 589 -3.34 14.24 14.60
C GLU A 589 -2.19 13.25 14.85
N LEU A 590 -1.94 12.30 13.94
CA LEU A 590 -0.84 11.35 14.07
C LEU A 590 0.54 12.04 14.03
N GLN A 591 0.68 13.10 13.23
CA GLN A 591 1.90 13.93 13.25
C GLN A 591 2.05 14.71 14.56
N ASN A 592 0.93 15.18 15.15
CA ASN A 592 0.94 15.81 16.46
C ASN A 592 1.36 14.81 17.55
N ILE A 593 0.85 13.58 17.52
CA ILE A 593 1.28 12.49 18.42
C ILE A 593 2.78 12.22 18.28
N GLY A 594 3.29 12.14 17.04
CA GLY A 594 4.73 12.01 16.79
C GLY A 594 5.54 13.18 17.36
N SER A 595 5.03 14.40 17.25
CA SER A 595 5.65 15.60 17.83
C SER A 595 5.64 15.59 19.36
N ILE A 596 4.53 15.18 19.99
CA ILE A 596 4.44 15.00 21.45
C ILE A 596 5.46 13.97 21.90
N TYR A 597 5.60 12.85 21.19
CA TYR A 597 6.60 11.83 21.51
C TYR A 597 8.01 12.43 21.50
N ILE A 598 8.37 13.16 20.44
CA ILE A 598 9.69 13.80 20.32
C ILE A 598 9.94 14.79 21.47
N GLU A 599 9.00 15.69 21.76
CA GLU A 599 9.15 16.63 22.88
C GLU A 599 9.22 15.90 24.24
N ALA A 600 8.44 14.84 24.43
CA ALA A 600 8.49 14.03 25.64
C ALA A 600 9.85 13.34 25.84
N THR A 601 10.53 12.93 24.77
CA THR A 601 11.90 12.38 24.87
C THR A 601 12.90 13.41 25.43
N LYS A 602 12.71 14.70 25.15
CA LYS A 602 13.58 15.79 25.65
C LYS A 602 13.43 16.06 27.14
N LEU A 603 12.31 15.68 27.75
CA LEU A 603 12.09 15.78 29.20
C LEU A 603 12.99 14.82 30.00
N GLY A 604 13.80 13.98 29.34
CA GLY A 604 14.68 13.04 30.01
C GLY A 604 13.91 11.91 30.69
N ILE A 605 12.74 11.53 30.16
CA ILE A 605 11.90 10.41 30.65
C ILE A 605 12.70 9.10 30.73
N ALA A 606 13.81 8.99 30.00
CA ALA A 606 14.81 7.95 30.19
C ALA A 606 15.22 7.77 31.68
N ALA A 607 15.28 8.83 32.49
CA ALA A 607 15.61 8.77 33.92
C ALA A 607 14.49 8.16 34.81
N LEU A 608 13.26 8.03 34.31
CA LEU A 608 12.12 7.40 35.02
C LEU A 608 12.23 5.87 35.06
N GLY A 609 13.11 5.25 34.27
CA GLY A 609 13.31 3.80 34.26
C GLY A 609 14.13 3.24 35.45
N GLY A 610 14.65 4.09 36.33
CA GLY A 610 15.48 3.69 37.48
C GLY A 610 14.77 3.83 38.84
N ASP A 611 15.45 3.42 39.93
CA ASP A 611 15.05 3.67 41.34
C ASP A 611 15.18 5.18 41.74
N THR A 612 15.07 6.09 40.78
CA THR A 612 15.22 7.54 40.99
C THR A 612 13.98 8.08 41.71
N ASP A 613 14.20 8.87 42.76
CA ASP A 613 13.11 9.52 43.50
C ASP A 613 12.30 10.43 42.57
N THR A 614 10.98 10.22 42.52
CA THR A 614 10.06 10.97 41.66
C THR A 614 10.17 12.48 41.89
N MET A 615 10.44 12.94 43.11
CA MET A 615 10.56 14.37 43.41
C MET A 615 11.82 15.00 42.81
N VAL A 616 12.89 14.23 42.67
CA VAL A 616 14.12 14.69 41.99
C VAL A 616 13.86 14.88 40.49
N ILE A 617 13.00 14.04 39.91
CA ILE A 617 12.63 14.14 38.50
C ILE A 617 11.74 15.37 38.28
N VAL A 618 10.75 15.61 39.16
CA VAL A 618 9.93 16.82 39.09
C VAL A 618 10.81 18.06 39.22
N ASP A 619 11.77 18.06 40.15
CA ASP A 619 12.71 19.17 40.31
C ASP A 619 13.54 19.45 39.05
N GLU A 620 14.03 18.40 38.39
CA GLU A 620 14.79 18.51 37.14
C GLU A 620 13.92 19.03 35.99
N VAL A 621 12.70 18.50 35.83
CA VAL A 621 11.76 18.90 34.76
C VAL A 621 11.38 20.37 34.91
N VAL A 622 11.01 20.80 36.10
CA VAL A 622 10.59 22.20 36.33
C VAL A 622 11.76 23.15 36.13
N THR A 623 12.96 22.80 36.61
CA THR A 623 14.12 23.70 36.56
C THR A 623 14.71 23.82 35.15
N ASN A 624 14.73 22.71 34.39
CA ASN A 624 15.49 22.64 33.12
C ASN A 624 14.62 22.42 31.88
N HIS A 625 13.34 22.03 32.02
CA HIS A 625 12.50 21.57 30.91
C HIS A 625 11.06 22.13 30.93
N MET A 626 10.79 23.21 31.67
CA MET A 626 9.44 23.79 31.76
C MET A 626 8.86 24.20 30.39
N ASP A 627 9.66 24.82 29.53
CA ASP A 627 9.23 25.20 28.17
C ASP A 627 8.78 24.00 27.34
N THR A 628 9.51 22.88 27.43
CA THR A 628 9.15 21.62 26.76
C THR A 628 7.86 21.04 27.33
N LEU A 629 7.67 21.10 28.65
CA LEU A 629 6.43 20.65 29.29
C LEU A 629 5.23 21.48 28.81
N ARG A 630 5.38 22.81 28.69
CA ARG A 630 4.32 23.70 28.16
C ARG A 630 3.98 23.36 26.72
N LEU A 631 4.99 23.13 25.88
CA LEU A 631 4.77 22.73 24.48
C LEU A 631 4.02 21.39 24.39
N ILE A 632 4.32 20.43 25.27
CA ILE A 632 3.59 19.16 25.34
C ILE A 632 2.14 19.41 25.76
N VAL A 633 1.90 20.27 26.76
CA VAL A 633 0.54 20.64 27.20
C VAL A 633 -0.25 21.30 26.08
N GLU A 634 0.34 22.28 25.37
CA GLU A 634 -0.26 22.93 24.19
C GLU A 634 -0.62 21.87 23.13
N LYS A 635 0.30 20.96 22.81
CA LYS A 635 0.05 19.90 21.84
C LYS A 635 -1.06 18.93 22.22
N ILE A 636 -1.20 18.62 23.50
CA ILE A 636 -2.22 17.69 24.00
C ILE A 636 -3.58 18.37 24.12
N PHE A 637 -3.64 19.58 24.67
CA PHE A 637 -4.89 20.21 25.09
C PHE A 637 -5.36 21.34 24.17
N GLU A 638 -4.54 21.80 23.23
CA GLU A 638 -4.89 22.84 22.27
C GLU A 638 -4.82 22.31 20.83
N ASP A 639 -3.71 21.67 20.44
CA ASP A 639 -3.53 21.20 19.05
C ASP A 639 -4.25 19.86 18.75
N SER A 640 -4.42 18.97 19.74
CA SER A 640 -5.03 17.65 19.51
C SER A 640 -6.54 17.75 19.33
N GLN A 641 -7.01 17.34 18.15
CA GLN A 641 -8.44 17.32 17.84
C GLN A 641 -9.13 16.18 18.60
N VAL A 642 -8.43 15.05 18.78
CA VAL A 642 -8.96 13.88 19.51
C VAL A 642 -9.18 14.20 20.98
N VAL A 643 -8.19 14.80 21.64
CA VAL A 643 -8.30 15.14 23.07
C VAL A 643 -9.40 16.18 23.29
N ASN A 644 -9.48 17.20 22.44
CA ASN A 644 -10.53 18.22 22.54
C ASN A 644 -11.93 17.63 22.35
N ALA A 645 -12.13 16.79 21.33
CA ALA A 645 -13.40 16.09 21.13
C ALA A 645 -13.74 15.16 22.31
N ALA A 646 -12.75 14.43 22.84
CA ALA A 646 -12.95 13.56 24.00
C ALA A 646 -13.32 14.35 25.26
N LEU A 647 -12.68 15.51 25.50
CA LEU A 647 -12.99 16.36 26.65
C LEU A 647 -14.38 17.00 26.52
N GLU A 648 -14.81 17.40 25.32
CA GLU A 648 -16.15 17.95 25.11
C GLU A 648 -17.24 16.89 25.31
N LEU A 649 -17.08 15.71 24.70
CA LEU A 649 -18.11 14.68 24.66
C LEU A 649 -18.11 13.76 25.89
N ALA A 650 -16.93 13.34 26.36
CA ALA A 650 -16.83 12.35 27.42
C ALA A 650 -16.86 12.96 28.83
N SER A 651 -16.48 14.23 29.02
CA SER A 651 -16.43 14.83 30.37
C SER A 651 -17.75 14.71 31.13
N PRO A 652 -18.94 15.02 30.55
CA PRO A 652 -20.21 14.87 31.28
C PRO A 652 -20.44 13.43 31.75
N ALA A 653 -20.20 12.45 30.87
CA ALA A 653 -20.39 11.04 31.18
C ALA A 653 -19.39 10.52 32.22
N ILE A 654 -18.12 10.94 32.14
CA ILE A 654 -17.08 10.61 33.12
C ILE A 654 -17.44 11.17 34.50
N ILE A 655 -17.91 12.42 34.57
CA ILE A 655 -18.32 13.03 35.84
C ILE A 655 -19.48 12.24 36.47
N ASP A 656 -20.51 11.93 35.70
CA ASP A 656 -21.66 11.17 36.19
C ASP A 656 -21.30 9.74 36.61
N GLN A 657 -20.33 9.11 35.94
CA GLN A 657 -19.90 7.75 36.26
C GLN A 657 -19.00 7.70 37.50
N PHE A 658 -18.07 8.63 37.66
CA PHE A 658 -17.03 8.57 38.69
C PHE A 658 -17.31 9.45 39.92
N VAL A 659 -18.13 10.50 39.78
CA VAL A 659 -18.47 11.40 40.90
C VAL A 659 -19.83 11.00 41.47
N THR A 660 -19.79 10.08 42.45
CA THR A 660 -21.01 9.54 43.08
C THR A 660 -21.65 10.48 44.12
N ASP A 661 -20.89 11.47 44.59
CA ASP A 661 -21.39 12.48 45.53
C ASP A 661 -22.13 13.57 44.74
N GLU A 662 -23.43 13.74 45.01
CA GLU A 662 -24.30 14.67 44.30
C GLU A 662 -23.85 16.13 44.43
N LEU A 663 -23.31 16.51 45.58
CA LEU A 663 -22.81 17.87 45.80
C LEU A 663 -21.47 18.09 45.09
N LEU A 664 -20.57 17.10 45.12
CA LEU A 664 -19.32 17.18 44.35
C LEU A 664 -19.58 17.18 42.84
N ASN A 665 -20.56 16.40 42.37
CA ASN A 665 -20.97 16.37 40.96
C ASN A 665 -21.47 17.75 40.51
N ASP A 666 -22.34 18.40 41.30
CA ASP A 666 -22.83 19.75 41.01
C ASP A 666 -21.68 20.78 40.97
N VAL A 667 -20.74 20.69 41.91
CA VAL A 667 -19.53 21.53 41.93
C VAL A 667 -18.69 21.34 40.67
N VAL A 668 -18.37 20.09 40.31
CA VAL A 668 -17.52 19.77 39.15
C VAL A 668 -18.21 20.19 37.85
N THR A 669 -19.52 19.93 37.72
CA THR A 669 -20.29 20.30 36.53
C THR A 669 -20.34 21.81 36.31
N LYS A 670 -20.61 22.60 37.36
CA LYS A 670 -20.60 24.07 37.28
C LYS A 670 -19.22 24.66 37.05
N THR A 671 -18.17 23.94 37.45
CA THR A 671 -16.79 24.36 37.18
C THR A 671 -16.45 24.14 35.70
N LEU A 672 -16.84 23.00 35.14
CA LEU A 672 -16.52 22.65 33.75
C LEU A 672 -17.44 23.31 32.72
N MET A 673 -18.67 23.69 33.12
CA MET A 673 -19.67 24.30 32.25
C MET A 673 -20.19 25.61 32.86
N SER A 674 -19.91 26.74 32.21
CA SER A 674 -20.44 28.04 32.66
C SER A 674 -21.96 28.14 32.58
N ASP A 675 -22.59 27.40 31.65
CA ASP A 675 -24.03 27.15 31.60
C ASP A 675 -24.31 25.64 31.59
N PRO A 676 -24.52 25.01 32.76
CA PRO A 676 -24.84 23.59 32.85
C PRO A 676 -26.09 23.17 32.06
N ALA A 677 -27.00 24.11 31.76
CA ALA A 677 -28.20 23.81 30.96
C ALA A 677 -27.89 23.70 29.46
N SER A 678 -26.75 24.22 29.00
CA SER A 678 -26.29 24.11 27.62
C SER A 678 -25.64 22.76 27.32
N GLY A 679 -25.09 22.09 28.34
CA GLY A 679 -24.32 20.85 28.21
C GLY A 679 -22.94 21.04 27.56
N VAL A 680 -22.54 22.28 27.26
CA VAL A 680 -21.27 22.58 26.59
C VAL A 680 -20.18 22.77 27.64
N VAL A 681 -19.08 22.01 27.49
CA VAL A 681 -17.86 22.17 28.27
C VAL A 681 -17.08 23.36 27.71
N ASP A 682 -17.01 24.46 28.46
CA ASP A 682 -16.29 25.69 28.07
C ASP A 682 -15.07 25.96 28.94
N PHE A 683 -14.58 24.92 29.61
CA PHE A 683 -13.38 24.93 30.41
C PHE A 683 -12.15 24.75 29.52
N ASN A 684 -11.22 25.71 29.52
CA ASN A 684 -9.99 25.58 28.76
C ASN A 684 -8.95 24.80 29.58
N PHE A 685 -8.84 23.49 29.33
CA PHE A 685 -7.90 22.62 30.05
C PHE A 685 -6.43 22.99 29.83
N GLY A 686 -6.05 23.36 28.60
CA GLY A 686 -4.67 23.76 28.28
C GLY A 686 -4.25 25.01 29.05
N GLN A 687 -5.08 26.05 29.04
CA GLN A 687 -4.85 27.27 29.81
C GLN A 687 -4.82 27.00 31.32
N GLU A 688 -5.72 26.16 31.85
CA GLU A 688 -5.71 25.83 33.28
C GLU A 688 -4.39 25.16 33.69
N ILE A 689 -3.93 24.18 32.91
CA ILE A 689 -2.66 23.50 33.20
C ILE A 689 -1.50 24.49 33.09
N ASN A 690 -1.49 25.36 32.08
CA ASN A 690 -0.47 26.40 31.95
C ASN A 690 -0.45 27.37 33.15
N ASN A 691 -1.61 27.78 33.66
CA ASN A 691 -1.70 28.61 34.87
C ASN A 691 -1.18 27.86 36.11
N ILE A 692 -1.44 26.55 36.22
CA ILE A 692 -0.85 25.71 37.27
C ILE A 692 0.68 25.63 37.11
N LEU A 693 1.19 25.52 35.89
CA LEU A 693 2.63 25.53 35.63
C LEU A 693 3.27 26.88 35.99
N ASP A 694 2.60 28.01 35.77
CA ASP A 694 3.06 29.35 36.21
C ASP A 694 3.20 29.44 37.74
N ILE A 695 2.22 28.87 38.47
CA ILE A 695 2.26 28.75 39.93
C ILE A 695 3.45 27.90 40.36
N VAL A 696 3.66 26.75 39.72
CA VAL A 696 4.79 25.86 40.01
C VAL A 696 6.11 26.56 39.75
N GLU A 697 6.29 27.22 38.61
CA GLU A 697 7.50 27.95 38.26
C GLU A 697 7.83 29.03 39.30
N SER A 698 6.81 29.76 39.76
CA SER A 698 6.93 30.75 40.83
C SER A 698 7.31 30.14 42.18
N ILE A 699 6.79 28.95 42.52
CA ILE A 699 7.20 28.20 43.71
C ILE A 699 8.69 27.83 43.65
N TYR A 700 9.16 27.45 42.45
CA TYR A 700 10.55 27.06 42.24
C TYR A 700 11.57 28.19 42.33
N LEU A 701 11.12 29.44 42.39
CA LEU A 701 11.98 30.59 42.70
C LEU A 701 12.47 30.58 44.16
N PHE A 702 11.78 29.88 45.07
CA PHE A 702 12.12 29.91 46.50
C PHE A 702 12.19 28.54 47.21
N THR A 703 11.72 27.45 46.59
CA THR A 703 11.77 26.09 47.15
C THR A 703 11.81 25.05 46.01
N SER A 704 11.93 23.75 46.32
CA SER A 704 11.70 22.67 45.36
C SER A 704 10.62 21.68 45.83
N ALA A 705 10.16 20.78 44.97
CA ALA A 705 9.22 19.73 45.35
C ALA A 705 9.84 18.75 46.35
N SER A 706 11.13 18.41 46.18
CA SER A 706 11.86 17.59 47.16
C SER A 706 11.93 18.25 48.54
N GLU A 707 12.11 19.57 48.58
CA GLU A 707 12.08 20.32 49.84
C GLU A 707 10.67 20.33 50.44
N LEU A 708 9.63 20.68 49.66
CA LEU A 708 8.25 20.71 50.12
C LEU A 708 7.73 19.37 50.65
N THR A 709 8.07 18.26 49.99
CA THR A 709 7.66 16.93 50.44
C THR A 709 8.31 16.52 51.76
N SER A 710 9.49 17.05 52.08
CA SER A 710 10.15 16.84 53.37
C SER A 710 9.62 17.76 54.48
N PHE A 711 8.65 18.65 54.20
CA PHE A 711 8.16 19.65 55.16
C PHE A 711 7.67 19.05 56.47
N SER A 712 6.99 17.90 56.47
CA SER A 712 6.52 17.28 57.73
C SER A 712 7.67 16.94 58.68
N ASP A 713 8.80 16.56 58.10
CA ASP A 713 9.96 16.00 58.79
C ASP A 713 11.02 17.07 59.11
N MET A 714 10.89 18.27 58.52
CA MET A 714 11.70 19.44 58.83
C MET A 714 11.57 19.86 60.31
N ILE A 715 12.71 20.27 60.88
CA ILE A 715 12.71 20.95 62.18
C ILE A 715 12.12 22.37 62.05
N LEU A 716 11.72 22.97 63.18
CA LEU A 716 11.06 24.28 63.19
C LEU A 716 11.90 25.36 62.49
N ASP A 717 13.21 25.38 62.69
CA ASP A 717 14.10 26.35 62.04
C ASP A 717 14.08 26.20 60.51
N ASP A 718 14.08 24.98 59.98
CA ASP A 718 14.01 24.69 58.55
C ASP A 718 12.64 25.11 57.97
N LYS A 719 11.55 24.89 58.72
CA LYS A 719 10.21 25.36 58.33
C LYS A 719 10.13 26.88 58.27
N ILE A 720 10.72 27.56 59.26
CA ILE A 720 10.76 29.03 59.28
C ILE A 720 11.68 29.54 58.17
N GLN A 721 12.78 28.85 57.86
CA GLN A 721 13.64 29.19 56.74
C GLN A 721 12.89 29.06 55.41
N LEU A 722 12.16 27.97 55.18
CA LEU A 722 11.32 27.81 53.98
C LEU A 722 10.26 28.91 53.88
N PHE A 723 9.56 29.21 54.99
CA PHE A 723 8.62 30.33 55.05
C PHE A 723 9.31 31.66 54.73
N SER A 724 10.50 31.90 55.27
CA SER A 724 11.30 33.08 54.97
C SER A 724 11.74 33.12 53.51
N SER A 725 12.04 31.98 52.87
CA SER A 725 12.42 31.93 51.45
C SER A 725 11.28 32.39 50.55
N PHE A 726 10.01 32.12 50.88
CA PHE A 726 8.88 32.69 50.14
C PHE A 726 8.90 34.23 50.14
N GLY A 727 9.35 34.84 51.24
CA GLY A 727 9.55 36.28 51.35
C GLY A 727 10.73 36.84 50.55
N SER A 728 11.51 35.98 49.87
CA SER A 728 12.64 36.40 49.02
C SER A 728 12.23 36.83 47.61
N LEU A 729 11.00 36.50 47.20
CA LEU A 729 10.43 36.93 45.92
C LEU A 729 10.41 38.46 45.83
N THR A 730 10.68 39.02 44.66
CA THR A 730 10.47 40.46 44.45
C THR A 730 8.96 40.78 44.41
N PRO A 731 8.56 42.05 44.62
CA PRO A 731 7.16 42.45 44.49
C PRO A 731 6.55 42.09 43.13
N GLU A 732 7.33 42.17 42.05
CA GLU A 732 6.90 41.76 40.71
C GLU A 732 6.69 40.25 40.61
N GLN A 733 7.62 39.44 41.12
CA GLN A 733 7.50 37.97 41.13
C GLN A 733 6.32 37.50 41.99
N PHE A 734 6.09 38.14 43.13
CA PHE A 734 4.92 37.85 43.96
C PHE A 734 3.61 38.27 43.28
N ALA A 735 3.60 39.40 42.55
CA ALA A 735 2.42 39.82 41.80
C ALA A 735 2.08 38.83 40.67
N GLU A 736 3.09 38.32 39.95
CA GLU A 736 2.92 37.25 38.96
C GLU A 736 2.35 35.98 39.61
N PHE A 737 2.98 35.50 40.70
CA PHE A 737 2.50 34.34 41.46
C PHE A 737 1.04 34.49 41.92
N SER A 738 0.69 35.65 42.47
CA SER A 738 -0.67 35.96 42.93
C SER A 738 -1.67 35.99 41.77
N THR A 739 -1.28 36.58 40.64
CA THR A 739 -2.13 36.67 39.44
C THR A 739 -2.43 35.29 38.88
N SER A 740 -1.44 34.38 38.86
CA SER A 740 -1.65 33.01 38.36
C SER A 740 -2.71 32.23 39.15
N PHE A 741 -2.88 32.49 40.46
CA PHE A 741 -3.99 31.92 41.24
C PHE A 741 -5.35 32.54 40.89
N GLU A 742 -5.40 33.86 40.65
CA GLU A 742 -6.64 34.52 40.22
C GLU A 742 -7.08 34.05 38.84
N GLU A 743 -6.14 33.73 37.96
CA GLU A 743 -6.39 33.28 36.59
C GLU A 743 -6.84 31.82 36.49
N LEU A 744 -6.75 31.02 37.56
CA LEU A 744 -7.28 29.65 37.58
C LEU A 744 -8.80 29.64 37.41
N GLN A 745 -9.28 29.02 36.33
CA GLN A 745 -10.69 28.88 36.02
C GLN A 745 -11.42 28.10 37.12
N ILE A 746 -10.77 27.09 37.72
CA ILE A 746 -11.36 26.33 38.84
C ILE A 746 -11.70 27.28 39.99
N ILE A 747 -10.79 28.18 40.36
CA ILE A 747 -10.99 29.13 41.47
C ILE A 747 -12.07 30.15 41.12
N GLN A 748 -12.04 30.71 39.91
CA GLN A 748 -13.03 31.68 39.45
C GLN A 748 -14.45 31.09 39.41
N ARG A 749 -14.60 29.81 39.08
CA ARG A 749 -15.90 29.16 38.86
C ARG A 749 -16.48 28.44 40.09
N LEU A 750 -15.63 28.02 41.05
CA LEU A 750 -16.09 27.33 42.28
C LEU A 750 -17.04 28.18 43.13
N GLY A 751 -16.70 29.47 43.31
CA GLY A 751 -17.51 30.47 44.02
C GLY A 751 -18.16 29.96 45.32
N THR A 752 -19.44 30.26 45.49
CA THR A 752 -20.23 29.85 46.66
C THR A 752 -20.52 28.35 46.70
N THR A 753 -20.75 27.71 45.55
CA THR A 753 -21.08 26.27 45.48
C THR A 753 -19.92 25.41 46.01
N GLY A 754 -18.67 25.78 45.69
CA GLY A 754 -17.48 25.11 46.24
C GLY A 754 -17.37 25.25 47.76
N LEU A 755 -17.70 26.42 48.31
CA LEU A 755 -17.73 26.65 49.76
C LEU A 755 -18.86 25.89 50.46
N GLU A 756 -20.02 25.73 49.82
CA GLU A 756 -21.15 24.93 50.34
C GLU A 756 -20.78 23.45 50.46
N TYR A 757 -20.08 22.94 49.45
CA TYR A 757 -19.52 21.59 49.48
C TYR A 757 -18.48 21.43 50.60
N LEU A 758 -17.56 22.38 50.75
CA LEU A 758 -16.56 22.35 51.83
C LEU A 758 -17.19 22.42 53.23
N GLN A 759 -18.17 23.30 53.44
CA GLN A 759 -18.91 23.43 54.70
C GLN A 759 -19.56 22.11 55.09
N THR A 760 -20.24 21.47 54.13
CA THR A 760 -20.94 20.21 54.33
C THR A 760 -19.96 19.05 54.59
N THR A 761 -18.86 18.99 53.84
CA THR A 761 -17.86 17.93 53.95
C THR A 761 -17.06 18.01 55.26
N LEU A 762 -16.73 19.22 55.70
CA LEU A 762 -15.99 19.46 56.94
C LEU A 762 -16.89 19.46 58.20
N ASP A 763 -18.21 19.38 58.04
CA ASP A 763 -19.20 19.51 59.12
C ASP A 763 -18.93 20.74 60.00
N ASN A 764 -18.67 21.87 59.34
CA ASN A 764 -18.18 23.08 60.00
C ASN A 764 -19.22 24.20 60.00
N ASP A 765 -20.08 24.19 61.02
CA ASP A 765 -21.10 25.22 61.28
C ASP A 765 -20.52 26.64 61.50
N MET A 766 -19.20 26.75 61.70
CA MET A 766 -18.47 27.99 61.93
C MET A 766 -18.05 28.67 60.62
N LEU A 767 -18.22 28.01 59.47
CA LEU A 767 -18.00 28.61 58.16
C LEU A 767 -19.29 29.29 57.71
N TYR A 768 -19.26 30.61 57.54
CA TYR A 768 -20.32 31.38 56.89
C TYR A 768 -20.04 31.48 55.40
N ILE A 769 -21.06 31.27 54.57
CA ILE A 769 -20.95 31.35 53.11
C ILE A 769 -21.73 32.60 52.66
N PRO A 770 -21.04 33.64 52.17
CA PRO A 770 -21.68 34.83 51.62
C PRO A 770 -22.49 34.54 50.35
N ALA A 771 -23.35 35.49 49.97
CA ALA A 771 -24.17 35.35 48.77
C ALA A 771 -23.37 35.34 47.45
N GLU A 772 -22.27 36.08 47.40
CA GLU A 772 -21.29 36.10 46.31
C GLU A 772 -19.89 36.09 46.93
N VAL A 773 -18.96 35.31 46.37
CA VAL A 773 -17.57 35.24 46.82
C VAL A 773 -16.65 35.17 45.62
N ASP A 774 -15.68 36.07 45.57
CA ASP A 774 -14.56 36.02 44.61
C ASP A 774 -13.40 35.25 45.25
N LEU A 775 -13.39 33.92 45.09
CA LEU A 775 -12.35 33.07 45.67
C LEU A 775 -10.94 33.44 45.20
N GLY A 776 -10.79 34.05 44.02
CA GLY A 776 -9.51 34.53 43.52
C GLY A 776 -8.95 35.63 44.43
N ASN A 777 -9.74 36.69 44.64
CA ASN A 777 -9.37 37.79 45.53
C ASN A 777 -9.16 37.34 46.99
N GLU A 778 -9.96 36.36 47.46
CA GLU A 778 -9.82 35.81 48.80
C GLU A 778 -8.50 35.06 48.99
N ILE A 779 -8.10 34.26 48.00
CA ILE A 779 -6.83 33.54 48.02
C ILE A 779 -5.65 34.51 47.92
N THR A 780 -5.71 35.50 47.04
CA THR A 780 -4.62 36.48 46.89
C THR A 780 -4.46 37.39 48.09
N THR A 781 -5.55 37.69 48.80
CA THR A 781 -5.50 38.35 50.11
C THR A 781 -4.71 37.50 51.13
N ILE A 782 -5.01 36.20 51.23
CA ILE A 782 -4.30 35.29 52.14
C ILE A 782 -2.82 35.17 51.73
N LEU A 783 -2.55 34.99 50.44
CA LEU A 783 -1.17 34.91 49.92
C LEU A 783 -0.40 36.20 50.20
N GLY A 784 -1.01 37.36 50.02
CA GLY A 784 -0.41 38.68 50.29
C GLY A 784 -0.09 38.90 51.76
N LEU A 785 -0.98 38.46 52.66
CA LEU A 785 -0.74 38.46 54.09
C LEU A 785 0.47 37.59 54.45
N VAL A 786 0.51 36.36 53.94
CA VAL A 786 1.59 35.38 54.17
C VAL A 786 2.91 35.90 53.61
N TYR A 787 2.90 36.44 52.38
CA TYR A 787 4.07 37.01 51.72
C TYR A 787 4.62 38.21 52.49
N THR A 788 3.78 39.13 52.95
CA THR A 788 4.25 40.31 53.70
C THR A 788 4.92 39.90 55.02
N ALA A 789 4.37 38.89 55.71
CA ALA A 789 5.00 38.33 56.91
C ALA A 789 6.30 37.56 56.60
N ALA A 790 6.34 36.82 55.50
CA ALA A 790 7.51 36.11 55.03
C ALA A 790 8.64 37.08 54.63
N ALA A 791 8.33 38.13 53.88
CA ALA A 791 9.27 39.17 53.45
C ALA A 791 9.86 39.91 54.65
N TYR A 792 9.04 40.25 55.65
CA TYR A 792 9.54 40.80 56.90
C TYR A 792 10.51 39.86 57.62
N THR A 793 10.19 38.56 57.66
CA THR A 793 11.07 37.53 58.26
C THR A 793 12.38 37.42 57.50
N TYR A 794 12.33 37.44 56.16
CA TYR A 794 13.49 37.39 55.26
C TYR A 794 14.41 38.59 55.48
N ASP A 795 13.89 39.80 55.49
CA ASP A 795 14.68 41.03 55.64
C ASP A 795 15.36 41.13 57.02
N ASN A 796 14.78 40.50 58.04
CA ASN A 796 15.29 40.55 59.41
C ASN A 796 16.15 39.33 59.82
N ARG A 797 16.27 38.30 58.97
CA ARG A 797 16.99 37.05 59.31
C ARG A 797 18.45 37.26 59.68
N ASP A 798 19.12 38.23 59.04
CA ASP A 798 20.54 38.54 59.28
C ASP A 798 20.73 39.59 60.40
N VAL A 799 19.64 40.24 60.83
CA VAL A 799 19.63 41.28 61.87
C VAL A 799 19.59 40.65 63.26
N TYR A 800 18.89 39.51 63.40
CA TYR A 800 18.71 38.81 64.66
C TYR A 800 19.53 37.50 64.73
N PRO A 801 19.91 37.02 65.94
CA PRO A 801 20.72 35.80 66.08
C PRO A 801 19.98 34.49 65.74
N SER A 802 18.65 34.50 65.78
CA SER A 802 17.77 33.38 65.47
C SER A 802 16.39 33.90 65.06
N TYR A 803 15.60 33.07 64.36
CA TYR A 803 14.26 33.44 63.93
C TYR A 803 13.29 33.71 65.10
N GLU A 804 13.45 33.01 66.23
CA GLU A 804 12.65 33.22 67.45
C GLU A 804 12.84 34.62 68.06
N GLU A 805 13.95 35.29 67.74
CA GLU A 805 14.28 36.62 68.26
C GLU A 805 13.80 37.77 67.37
N ILE A 806 13.22 37.50 66.20
CA ILE A 806 12.68 38.53 65.30
C ILE A 806 11.50 39.23 66.00
N ASP A 807 11.59 40.56 66.13
CA ASP A 807 10.50 41.39 66.65
C ASP A 807 9.48 41.67 65.54
N PHE A 808 8.28 41.10 65.64
CA PHE A 808 7.19 41.31 64.68
C PHE A 808 6.29 42.51 65.02
N ALA A 809 6.52 43.23 66.13
CA ALA A 809 5.73 44.41 66.46
C ALA A 809 5.74 45.50 65.35
N PRO A 810 6.84 45.74 64.63
CA PRO A 810 6.84 46.65 63.47
C PRO A 810 5.95 46.18 62.33
N LEU A 811 5.87 44.86 62.07
CA LEU A 811 4.98 44.30 61.05
C LEU A 811 3.51 44.56 61.41
N LEU A 812 3.15 44.47 62.69
CA LEU A 812 1.81 44.80 63.17
C LEU A 812 1.49 46.30 63.04
N ALA A 813 2.47 47.17 62.79
CA ALA A 813 2.31 48.59 62.50
C ALA A 813 2.29 48.92 61.00
N ASP A 814 2.66 47.97 60.14
CA ASP A 814 2.79 48.16 58.70
C ASP A 814 1.42 48.32 58.02
N GLU A 815 1.31 49.31 57.13
CA GLU A 815 0.05 49.67 56.48
C GLU A 815 -0.40 48.61 55.46
N VAL A 816 0.54 47.94 54.79
CA VAL A 816 0.26 46.90 53.80
C VAL A 816 -0.10 45.58 54.48
N PHE A 817 0.62 45.19 55.53
CA PHE A 817 0.26 44.01 56.32
C PHE A 817 -1.14 44.12 56.93
N ARG A 818 -1.47 45.31 57.45
CA ARG A 818 -2.80 45.59 58.00
C ARG A 818 -3.89 45.53 56.92
N SER A 819 -3.63 46.00 55.70
CA SER A 819 -4.66 46.10 54.66
C SER A 819 -5.22 44.75 54.19
N TYR A 820 -4.54 43.63 54.45
CA TYR A 820 -5.03 42.29 54.15
C TYR A 820 -6.04 41.75 55.19
N LEU A 821 -6.05 42.30 56.41
CA LEU A 821 -6.89 41.81 57.52
C LEU A 821 -7.96 42.80 57.95
N ILE A 822 -7.85 44.06 57.54
CA ILE A 822 -8.81 45.12 57.83
C ILE A 822 -9.04 46.01 56.61
N ASP A 823 -10.25 46.55 56.49
CA ASP A 823 -10.59 47.55 55.47
C ASP A 823 -9.77 48.83 55.66
N THR A 824 -9.00 49.18 54.63
CA THR A 824 -8.10 50.34 54.55
C THR A 824 -8.18 50.93 53.14
N PRO A 825 -7.65 52.15 52.88
CA PRO A 825 -7.62 52.72 51.54
C PRO A 825 -6.85 51.91 50.48
N LEU A 826 -6.06 50.91 50.88
CA LEU A 826 -5.36 50.01 49.96
C LEU A 826 -6.26 48.88 49.45
N ASP A 827 -7.38 48.60 50.13
CA ASP A 827 -8.44 47.69 49.67
C ASP A 827 -7.99 46.24 49.36
N ASN A 828 -7.01 45.71 50.10
CA ASN A 828 -6.49 44.35 49.91
C ASN A 828 -7.19 43.30 50.80
N HIS A 829 -8.34 43.62 51.39
CA HIS A 829 -8.91 42.84 52.49
C HIS A 829 -9.86 41.74 52.00
N SER A 830 -10.02 40.73 52.87
CA SER A 830 -10.90 39.58 52.63
C SER A 830 -12.28 39.87 53.22
N ASP A 831 -13.26 40.16 52.36
CA ASP A 831 -14.66 40.32 52.76
C ASP A 831 -15.22 39.01 53.34
N PHE A 832 -14.80 37.87 52.77
CA PHE A 832 -15.15 36.55 53.28
C PHE A 832 -14.66 36.33 54.72
N LEU A 833 -13.41 36.69 55.04
CA LEU A 833 -12.85 36.55 56.38
C LEU A 833 -13.58 37.47 57.37
N ILE A 834 -13.87 38.71 56.98
CA ILE A 834 -14.60 39.66 57.83
C ILE A 834 -16.00 39.11 58.16
N ALA A 835 -16.72 38.62 57.15
CA ALA A 835 -18.04 38.01 57.33
C ALA A 835 -17.99 36.77 58.23
N ASN A 836 -16.96 35.94 58.07
CA ASN A 836 -16.75 34.75 58.91
C ASN A 836 -16.39 35.10 60.36
N ILE A 837 -15.59 36.15 60.60
CA ILE A 837 -15.32 36.63 61.96
C ILE A 837 -16.61 37.15 62.61
N ALA A 838 -17.41 37.93 61.89
CA ALA A 838 -18.71 38.41 62.37
C ALA A 838 -19.65 37.25 62.74
N HIS A 839 -19.78 36.25 61.85
CA HIS A 839 -20.58 35.04 62.08
C HIS A 839 -20.09 34.25 63.31
N ASN A 840 -18.78 34.06 63.44
CA ASN A 840 -18.21 33.32 64.57
C ASN A 840 -18.37 34.06 65.89
N VAL A 841 -18.21 35.39 65.91
CA VAL A 841 -18.48 36.21 67.10
C VAL A 841 -19.95 36.12 67.49
N LEU A 842 -20.88 36.18 66.53
CA LEU A 842 -22.32 35.98 66.77
C LEU A 842 -22.61 34.59 67.36
N THR A 843 -22.05 33.56 66.73
CA THR A 843 -22.24 32.15 67.13
C THR A 843 -21.70 31.90 68.54
N PHE A 844 -20.46 32.34 68.83
CA PHE A 844 -19.87 32.22 70.16
C PHE A 844 -20.59 33.09 71.21
N SER A 845 -21.14 34.24 70.83
CA SER A 845 -21.93 35.05 71.76
C SER A 845 -23.25 34.40 72.17
N ALA A 846 -23.77 33.50 71.32
CA ALA A 846 -24.98 32.73 71.59
C ALA A 846 -24.72 31.43 72.37
N ASP A 847 -23.48 30.95 72.40
CA ASP A 847 -23.08 29.75 73.14
C ASP A 847 -23.11 29.99 74.67
N GLU A 848 -23.68 29.05 75.44
CA GLU A 848 -23.85 29.19 76.89
C GLU A 848 -22.51 29.32 77.66
N ALA A 849 -21.42 28.72 77.18
CA ALA A 849 -20.12 28.79 77.81
C ALA A 849 -19.36 30.07 77.45
N MET A 850 -19.50 30.56 76.22
CA MET A 850 -18.75 31.71 75.68
C MET A 850 -19.49 33.05 75.85
N SER A 851 -20.82 33.05 75.98
CA SER A 851 -21.65 34.25 76.19
C SER A 851 -21.33 35.05 77.46
N ALA A 852 -20.64 34.45 78.43
CA ALA A 852 -20.14 35.15 79.62
C ALA A 852 -18.92 36.04 79.32
N TYR A 853 -18.24 35.81 78.19
CA TYR A 853 -16.98 36.45 77.80
C TYR A 853 -17.12 37.34 76.56
N ILE A 854 -18.14 37.12 75.72
CA ILE A 854 -18.39 37.87 74.49
C ILE A 854 -19.72 38.61 74.60
N ALA A 855 -19.69 39.94 74.49
CA ALA A 855 -20.88 40.78 74.51
C ALA A 855 -21.05 41.50 73.17
N VAL A 856 -22.04 41.08 72.38
CA VAL A 856 -22.37 41.72 71.10
C VAL A 856 -23.41 42.82 71.31
N PRO A 857 -23.17 44.06 70.86
CA PRO A 857 -24.15 45.14 70.92
C PRO A 857 -25.47 44.75 70.24
N SER A 858 -26.61 45.14 70.83
CA SER A 858 -27.94 44.83 70.27
C SER A 858 -28.18 45.41 68.87
N THR A 859 -27.41 46.43 68.49
CA THR A 859 -27.42 47.03 67.15
C THR A 859 -26.73 46.16 66.10
N LEU A 860 -25.74 45.34 66.50
CA LEU A 860 -25.03 44.40 65.62
C LEU A 860 -25.68 43.01 65.63
N ALA A 861 -26.25 42.61 66.77
CA ALA A 861 -26.94 41.33 66.92
C ALA A 861 -28.18 41.14 66.02
N LEU A 862 -28.66 42.22 65.38
CA LEU A 862 -29.80 42.20 64.44
C LEU A 862 -29.38 42.34 62.97
N GLU A 863 -28.11 42.59 62.70
CA GLU A 863 -27.55 42.78 61.36
C GLU A 863 -26.93 41.46 60.86
N GLY A 864 -26.95 41.24 59.54
CA GLY A 864 -26.30 40.09 58.93
C GLY A 864 -24.77 40.18 58.96
N PRO A 865 -24.03 39.05 58.95
CA PRO A 865 -22.56 39.06 59.00
C PRO A 865 -21.87 39.89 57.91
N GLU A 866 -22.51 40.05 56.74
CA GLU A 866 -22.04 40.86 55.59
C GLU A 866 -22.37 42.36 55.72
N SER A 867 -22.99 42.81 56.80
CA SER A 867 -23.40 44.21 56.92
C SER A 867 -22.20 45.14 57.08
N ALA A 868 -22.29 46.36 56.52
CA ALA A 868 -21.30 47.41 56.73
C ALA A 868 -21.07 47.76 58.21
N ALA A 869 -22.08 47.54 59.06
CA ALA A 869 -21.96 47.72 60.51
C ALA A 869 -21.03 46.65 61.13
N TRP A 870 -21.14 45.40 60.70
CA TRP A 870 -20.23 44.33 61.10
C TRP A 870 -18.82 44.54 60.57
N ALA A 871 -18.66 44.93 59.31
CA ALA A 871 -17.35 45.27 58.76
C ALA A 871 -16.65 46.38 59.57
N THR A 872 -17.39 47.44 59.93
CA THR A 872 -16.86 48.53 60.77
C THR A 872 -16.41 48.04 62.15
N GLU A 873 -17.19 47.17 62.81
CA GLU A 873 -16.87 46.66 64.14
C GLU A 873 -15.68 45.69 64.10
N VAL A 874 -15.64 44.77 63.13
CA VAL A 874 -14.53 43.82 62.95
C VAL A 874 -13.24 44.58 62.64
N ASN A 875 -13.30 45.58 61.76
CA ASN A 875 -12.17 46.47 61.47
C ASN A 875 -11.69 47.20 62.74
N ALA A 876 -12.60 47.76 63.55
CA ALA A 876 -12.24 48.39 64.82
C ALA A 876 -11.63 47.41 65.84
N LEU A 877 -12.13 46.17 65.91
CA LEU A 877 -11.64 45.13 66.79
C LEU A 877 -10.22 44.67 66.41
N ILE A 878 -10.03 44.28 65.16
CA ILE A 878 -8.74 43.82 64.65
C ILE A 878 -7.73 44.98 64.65
N GLY A 879 -8.16 46.18 64.24
CA GLY A 879 -7.35 47.40 64.32
C GLY A 879 -6.88 47.71 65.74
N ALA A 880 -7.75 47.56 66.75
CA ALA A 880 -7.34 47.70 68.15
C ALA A 880 -6.33 46.63 68.59
N ILE A 881 -6.46 45.39 68.12
CA ILE A 881 -5.49 44.32 68.38
C ILE A 881 -4.14 44.68 67.76
N PHE A 882 -4.12 45.16 66.52
CA PHE A 882 -2.89 45.63 65.86
C PHE A 882 -2.26 46.83 66.57
N ASP A 883 -3.06 47.81 67.02
CA ASP A 883 -2.55 48.97 67.75
C ASP A 883 -1.95 48.57 69.11
N ILE A 884 -2.56 47.60 69.79
CA ILE A 884 -1.99 47.02 71.02
C ILE A 884 -0.70 46.27 70.71
N GLY A 885 -0.67 45.42 69.68
CA GLY A 885 0.52 44.67 69.26
C GLY A 885 1.68 45.59 68.86
N ALA A 886 1.41 46.58 68.01
CA ALA A 886 2.37 47.60 67.58
C ALA A 886 2.90 48.45 68.75
N SER A 887 2.11 48.67 69.81
CA SER A 887 2.56 49.43 70.99
C SER A 887 3.72 48.77 71.76
N PHE A 888 4.04 47.52 71.44
CA PHE A 888 5.18 46.78 71.98
C PHE A 888 6.47 46.90 71.14
N GLU A 889 6.50 47.72 70.09
CA GLU A 889 7.72 47.99 69.30
C GLU A 889 8.90 48.39 70.21
N GLY A 890 10.00 47.60 70.16
CA GLY A 890 11.17 47.78 71.03
C GLY A 890 11.03 47.28 72.48
N SER A 891 9.95 46.56 72.79
CA SER A 891 9.73 45.89 74.08
C SER A 891 10.46 44.55 74.15
N THR A 892 11.02 44.22 75.32
CA THR A 892 11.69 42.92 75.56
C THR A 892 10.72 41.78 75.91
N VAL A 893 9.41 42.02 75.85
CA VAL A 893 8.36 41.17 76.45
C VAL A 893 7.63 40.29 75.42
N LEU A 894 7.63 40.67 74.13
CA LEU A 894 7.09 39.88 73.03
C LEU A 894 8.26 39.38 72.17
N LYS A 895 8.94 38.35 72.66
CA LYS A 895 9.72 37.44 71.81
C LYS A 895 8.91 36.16 71.68
N LEU A 896 8.87 35.55 70.50
CA LEU A 896 8.27 34.22 70.35
C LEU A 896 9.05 33.28 71.28
N THR A 897 8.33 32.64 72.22
CA THR A 897 8.86 31.56 73.07
C THR A 897 8.13 30.27 72.76
#